data_AF-D3HQS8-F1
#
_entry.id   AF-D3HQS8-F1
#
_cell.length_a   1.000
_cell.length_b   1.000
_cell.length_c   1.000
_cell.angle_alpha   90.00
_cell.angle_beta   90.00
_cell.angle_gamma   90.00
#
_symmetry.space_group_name_H-M   'P 1'
#
loop_
_entity.id
_entity.type
_entity.pdbx_description
1 polymer ?
#
loop_
_entity_poly.entity_id
_entity_poly.type
_entity_poly.pdbx_seq_one_letter_code
_entity_poly.pdbx_strand_id
1 'polypeptide(L)'
;MKIAVIGNCQAYIARIISVICRNSTCTQIHWNHIKKLISMNEKIDLSEYDYIFSALTPDKELDCVNNIDKKISFYPNVVFRGSHPDCIYVRSNSKTIKSPIGDYHSAIIFNSYSHGLTEKECRELFIPEFFNLLGFGEQYYAHLKALSQRLTETGLDGDYLTQKWAALGHFMHTINHPKLFVLEDIAKHLLDVNQIKYDQHLKIDDFLSDPYKTNVIFPIYPSQPMSKKYHNGLVFKIANDLTQNHYEKWMSLNDFIHGSYQIYKENESLEPDIKISDNFKRALESISGKATTFFKHPYKDLPDHSYWSRAVSSVEPSRVNPALEQEFLLTSETKIATAGSCFAQHVSKFLLKSNMNYYVSELGPENFSEEDKKKAGYGVFSARYGNIYTARQLLQLIDRALGFYEPCEKYWKTKEGYFVDPFRPNIGEFFNSPEEVLIDLQKHLSKVKEMFTNLDVFVFTLGLTETWENTNDNAVYPVAPGVISNNPDNCQYRFINFDYEDTLGDLSLFIDRLRKINRKAKIILTVSPVPLIATKEKRHVLTSTVASKSILRAVADNLNKAFDFVSYFPSYEIITGNFNRGSYYADDLRSIQDSGINHVMQNFMNKYVHNTSTNISEMNKSPYLIMNEARDLDALSQVICDEELLIDNI
;
A
#
# COMPACT_ATOMS: atom_id res chain seq x y z
N MET A 1 -4.82 32.61 3.08
CA MET A 1 -5.72 31.76 3.89
C MET A 1 -5.06 31.49 5.24
N LYS A 2 -5.75 31.71 6.35
CA LYS A 2 -5.26 31.51 7.72
C LYS A 2 -5.78 30.20 8.29
N ILE A 3 -4.90 29.33 8.78
CA ILE A 3 -5.26 28.02 9.35
C ILE A 3 -4.73 27.93 10.79
N ALA A 4 -5.60 27.63 11.74
CA ALA A 4 -5.21 27.26 13.10
C ALA A 4 -5.20 25.74 13.25
N VAL A 5 -4.12 25.18 13.81
CA VAL A 5 -4.04 23.76 14.18
C VAL A 5 -3.84 23.65 15.68
N ILE A 6 -4.85 23.10 16.36
CA ILE A 6 -4.95 22.98 17.81
C ILE A 6 -4.66 21.54 18.21
N GLY A 7 -3.70 21.33 19.12
CA GLY A 7 -3.38 19.98 19.58
C GLY A 7 -2.27 19.91 20.62
N ASN A 8 -1.74 18.70 20.80
CA ASN A 8 -0.51 18.46 21.56
C ASN A 8 0.73 18.63 20.65
N CYS A 9 1.80 17.86 20.88
CA CYS A 9 2.96 17.82 20.00
C CYS A 9 2.60 17.52 18.53
N GLN A 10 1.54 16.73 18.26
CA GLN A 10 1.08 16.36 16.92
C GLN A 10 0.46 17.53 16.12
N ALA A 11 0.19 18.67 16.76
CA ALA A 11 -0.17 19.90 16.05
C ALA A 11 0.97 20.44 15.15
N TYR A 12 2.13 19.78 15.12
CA TYR A 12 3.15 19.91 14.08
C TYR A 12 2.59 19.79 12.64
N ILE A 13 1.41 19.20 12.48
CA ILE A 13 0.59 19.26 11.26
C ILE A 13 0.52 20.68 10.66
N ALA A 14 0.49 21.75 11.49
CA ALA A 14 0.54 23.14 11.01
C ALA A 14 1.75 23.42 10.10
N ARG A 15 2.94 22.94 10.50
CA ARG A 15 4.17 23.09 9.73
C ARG A 15 4.11 22.32 8.41
N ILE A 16 3.57 21.11 8.43
CA ILE A 16 3.38 20.31 7.22
C ILE A 16 2.48 21.06 6.23
N ILE A 17 1.32 21.54 6.70
CA ILE A 17 0.38 22.30 5.88
C ILE A 17 1.03 23.56 5.32
N SER A 18 1.85 24.27 6.11
CA SER A 18 2.53 25.49 5.63
C SER A 18 3.51 25.23 4.48
N VAL A 19 4.04 24.02 4.36
CA VAL A 19 4.93 23.63 3.24
C VAL A 19 4.11 23.23 2.01
N ILE A 20 3.13 22.34 2.18
CA ILE A 20 2.37 21.79 1.04
C ILE A 20 1.30 22.75 0.51
N CYS A 21 0.86 23.72 1.30
CA CYS A 21 -0.12 24.74 0.93
C CYS A 21 0.51 26.15 0.96
N ARG A 22 1.25 26.50 -0.10
CA ARG A 22 2.05 27.75 -0.20
C ARG A 22 1.29 29.05 0.09
N ASN A 23 -0.01 29.10 -0.19
CA ASN A 23 -0.83 30.31 -0.01
C ASN A 23 -1.52 30.38 1.37
N SER A 24 -1.05 29.57 2.32
CA SER A 24 -1.59 29.49 3.67
C SER A 24 -0.60 30.02 4.72
N THR A 25 -1.12 30.64 5.77
CA THR A 25 -0.39 30.94 7.00
C THR A 25 -0.95 30.05 8.09
N CYS A 26 -0.13 29.15 8.63
CA CYS A 26 -0.54 28.18 9.64
C CYS A 26 -0.03 28.57 11.02
N THR A 27 -0.90 28.53 12.02
CA THR A 27 -0.54 28.73 13.42
C THR A 27 -0.76 27.45 14.21
N GLN A 28 0.26 27.00 14.94
CA GLN A 28 0.16 25.91 15.89
C GLN A 28 -0.29 26.45 17.26
N ILE A 29 -1.33 25.86 17.84
CA ILE A 29 -1.88 26.23 19.15
C ILE A 29 -1.86 25.00 20.06
N HIS A 30 -1.17 25.08 21.19
CA HIS A 30 -1.01 23.93 22.09
C HIS A 30 -2.13 23.85 23.14
N TRP A 31 -2.62 22.64 23.46
CA TRP A 31 -3.68 22.45 24.47
C TRP A 31 -3.36 23.06 25.84
N ASN A 32 -2.10 22.99 26.28
CA ASN A 32 -1.69 23.61 27.56
C ASN A 32 -1.92 25.13 27.59
N HIS A 33 -1.81 25.81 26.44
CA HIS A 33 -2.10 27.24 26.35
C HIS A 33 -3.60 27.49 26.53
N ILE A 34 -4.45 26.71 25.86
CA ILE A 34 -5.91 26.80 25.99
C ILE A 34 -6.34 26.50 27.42
N LYS A 35 -5.81 25.45 28.05
CA LYS A 35 -6.11 25.11 29.45
C LYS A 35 -5.76 26.23 30.42
N LYS A 36 -4.65 26.93 30.18
CA LYS A 36 -4.24 28.10 30.98
C LYS A 36 -5.21 29.28 30.80
N LEU A 37 -5.64 29.56 29.59
CA LEU A 37 -6.65 30.60 29.33
C LEU A 37 -7.98 30.27 30.03
N ILE A 38 -8.43 29.02 29.95
CA ILE A 38 -9.63 28.55 30.64
C ILE A 38 -9.49 28.72 32.16
N SER A 39 -8.35 28.34 32.75
CA SER A 39 -8.14 28.53 34.20
C SER A 39 -8.07 30.00 34.62
N MET A 40 -7.86 30.92 33.67
CA MET A 40 -7.91 32.37 33.84
C MET A 40 -9.27 32.98 33.46
N ASN A 41 -10.25 32.16 33.07
CA ASN A 41 -11.56 32.58 32.56
C ASN A 41 -11.47 33.47 31.30
N GLU A 42 -10.41 33.30 30.50
CA GLU A 42 -10.18 33.97 29.23
C GLU A 42 -10.60 33.07 28.05
N LYS A 43 -11.06 33.69 26.96
CA LYS A 43 -11.41 32.99 25.71
C LYS A 43 -10.27 33.10 24.70
N ILE A 44 -10.06 32.03 23.93
CA ILE A 44 -9.18 32.09 22.77
C ILE A 44 -9.89 32.79 21.61
N ASP A 45 -9.23 33.78 21.00
CA ASP A 45 -9.73 34.42 19.78
C ASP A 45 -9.24 33.61 18.57
N LEU A 46 -10.19 33.03 17.84
CA LEU A 46 -9.95 32.30 16.59
C LEU A 46 -10.64 32.95 15.39
N SER A 47 -11.16 34.17 15.56
CA SER A 47 -11.98 34.86 14.55
C SER A 47 -11.20 35.13 13.26
N GLU A 48 -9.88 35.33 13.33
CA GLU A 48 -9.03 35.60 12.17
C GLU A 48 -8.74 34.38 11.27
N TYR A 49 -9.00 33.15 11.73
CA TYR A 49 -8.65 31.93 10.99
C TYR A 49 -9.76 31.47 10.07
N ASP A 50 -9.47 31.24 8.80
CA ASP A 50 -10.43 30.73 7.82
C ASP A 50 -10.81 29.27 8.13
N TYR A 51 -9.84 28.48 8.60
CA TYR A 51 -10.02 27.08 8.95
C TYR A 51 -9.40 26.78 10.33
N ILE A 52 -10.11 25.93 11.10
CA ILE A 52 -9.67 25.49 12.42
C ILE A 52 -9.62 23.97 12.42
N PHE A 53 -8.42 23.42 12.62
CA PHE A 53 -8.18 21.99 12.73
C PHE A 53 -7.84 21.65 14.18
N SER A 54 -8.59 20.75 14.81
CA SER A 54 -8.42 20.45 16.23
C SER A 54 -8.22 18.96 16.47
N ALA A 55 -7.25 18.59 17.31
CA ALA A 55 -7.13 17.23 17.80
C ALA A 55 -8.37 16.86 18.63
N LEU A 56 -8.88 15.63 18.49
CA LEU A 56 -9.91 15.09 19.39
C LEU A 56 -9.38 15.00 20.84
N THR A 57 -10.16 15.50 21.81
CA THR A 57 -9.88 15.39 23.24
C THR A 57 -10.94 14.52 23.95
N PRO A 58 -10.56 13.75 24.99
CA PRO A 58 -11.51 12.95 25.78
C PRO A 58 -12.50 13.81 26.56
N ASP A 59 -12.01 14.95 27.08
CA ASP A 59 -12.86 15.93 27.74
C ASP A 59 -13.55 16.76 26.65
N LYS A 60 -14.88 16.80 26.67
CA LYS A 60 -15.70 17.73 25.86
C LYS A 60 -15.50 19.18 26.32
N GLU A 61 -14.29 19.58 26.69
CA GLU A 61 -13.88 20.95 27.07
C GLU A 61 -13.86 21.90 25.86
N LEU A 62 -14.76 21.68 24.90
CA LEU A 62 -14.92 22.48 23.70
C LEU A 62 -15.98 23.56 23.86
N ASP A 63 -16.54 23.83 25.04
CA ASP A 63 -17.48 24.96 25.20
C ASP A 63 -16.84 26.33 24.91
N CYS A 64 -15.50 26.42 24.97
CA CYS A 64 -14.75 27.60 24.54
C CYS A 64 -14.47 27.67 23.02
N VAL A 65 -14.59 26.55 22.29
CA VAL A 65 -14.39 26.50 20.82
C VAL A 65 -15.74 26.33 20.09
N ASN A 66 -16.78 25.82 20.76
CA ASN A 66 -18.14 25.62 20.24
C ASN A 66 -18.92 26.92 20.03
N ASN A 67 -18.45 28.06 20.56
CA ASN A 67 -19.05 29.39 20.36
C ASN A 67 -18.47 30.12 19.13
N ILE A 68 -17.90 29.39 18.18
CA ILE A 68 -17.32 29.96 16.96
C ILE A 68 -18.26 29.62 15.80
N ASP A 69 -18.71 30.63 15.06
CA ASP A 69 -19.51 30.50 13.82
C ASP A 69 -18.73 29.87 12.64
N LYS A 70 -17.68 29.09 12.91
CA LYS A 70 -16.81 28.46 11.91
C LYS A 70 -16.79 26.95 12.08
N LYS A 71 -16.82 26.26 10.95
CA LYS A 71 -16.73 24.80 10.88
C LYS A 71 -15.34 24.33 11.33
N ILE A 72 -15.28 23.53 12.38
CA ILE A 72 -14.04 22.90 12.87
C ILE A 72 -13.90 21.53 12.23
N SER A 73 -12.70 21.19 11.75
CA SER A 73 -12.36 19.83 11.33
C SER A 73 -11.50 19.14 12.37
N PHE A 74 -11.90 17.95 12.77
CA PHE A 74 -11.19 17.22 13.81
C PHE A 74 -10.18 16.25 13.21
N TYR A 75 -9.06 16.06 13.91
CA TYR A 75 -8.08 15.03 13.58
C TYR A 75 -7.74 14.19 14.81
N PRO A 76 -7.27 12.94 14.63
CA PRO A 76 -7.09 12.02 15.73
C PRO A 76 -5.72 12.24 16.38
N ASN A 77 -5.65 12.00 17.69
CA ASN A 77 -4.36 11.78 18.33
C ASN A 77 -3.87 10.36 18.01
N VAL A 78 -2.78 10.26 17.26
CA VAL A 78 -2.15 8.98 16.92
C VAL A 78 -1.48 8.42 18.18
N VAL A 79 -2.06 7.36 18.73
CA VAL A 79 -1.48 6.61 19.85
C VAL A 79 -1.52 5.14 19.49
N PHE A 80 -0.33 4.52 19.42
CA PHE A 80 -0.13 3.15 18.99
C PHE A 80 0.94 2.47 19.85
N ARG A 81 0.51 1.54 20.71
CA ARG A 81 1.40 0.77 21.58
C ARG A 81 1.93 -0.51 20.94
N GLY A 82 1.38 -0.95 19.81
CA GLY A 82 1.79 -2.21 19.17
C GLY A 82 3.29 -2.28 18.85
N SER A 83 3.93 -1.16 18.50
CA SER A 83 5.39 -1.13 18.30
C SER A 83 6.18 -1.14 19.61
N HIS A 84 5.64 -0.56 20.68
CA HIS A 84 6.35 -0.32 21.95
C HIS A 84 5.47 -0.70 23.15
N PRO A 85 5.06 -1.98 23.29
CA PRO A 85 4.14 -2.41 24.36
C PRO A 85 4.75 -2.25 25.76
N ASP A 86 6.07 -2.17 25.85
CA ASP A 86 6.81 -1.95 27.09
C ASP A 86 6.95 -0.47 27.46
N CYS A 87 6.61 0.47 26.58
CA CYS A 87 6.73 1.91 26.83
C CYS A 87 5.49 2.42 27.58
N ILE A 88 5.64 2.82 28.83
CA ILE A 88 4.55 3.24 29.74
C ILE A 88 4.83 4.59 30.40
N TYR A 89 3.83 5.16 31.07
CA TYR A 89 4.01 6.27 32.01
C TYR A 89 3.91 5.76 33.45
N VAL A 90 4.66 6.35 34.37
CA VAL A 90 4.56 6.09 35.81
C VAL A 90 4.18 7.38 36.51
N ARG A 91 3.29 7.29 37.49
CA ARG A 91 2.87 8.40 38.36
C ARG A 91 3.31 8.14 39.78
N SER A 92 3.71 9.19 40.48
CA SER A 92 3.84 9.21 41.95
C SER A 92 2.86 10.25 42.48
N ASN A 93 2.01 9.87 43.43
CA ASN A 93 1.00 10.76 44.01
C ASN A 93 0.17 11.49 42.93
N SER A 94 -0.30 10.72 41.94
CA SER A 94 -1.07 11.18 40.77
C SER A 94 -0.36 12.14 39.79
N LYS A 95 0.94 12.44 39.98
CA LYS A 95 1.74 13.22 39.04
C LYS A 95 2.65 12.32 38.22
N THR A 96 2.68 12.51 36.91
CA THR A 96 3.65 11.80 36.04
C THR A 96 5.07 12.17 36.46
N ILE A 97 5.91 11.16 36.68
CA ILE A 97 7.33 11.33 36.98
C ILE A 97 8.17 11.02 35.73
N LYS A 98 9.43 11.47 35.74
CA LYS A 98 10.38 11.20 34.66
C LYS A 98 11.24 9.99 35.00
N SER A 99 11.62 9.23 33.97
CA SER A 99 12.66 8.23 33.99
C SER A 99 14.01 8.84 33.53
N PRO A 100 15.11 8.08 33.50
CA PRO A 100 16.40 8.57 33.00
C PRO A 100 16.39 9.00 31.54
N ILE A 101 15.38 8.59 30.75
CA ILE A 101 15.27 8.93 29.32
C ILE A 101 14.23 10.03 29.05
N GLY A 102 13.42 10.44 30.03
CA GLY A 102 12.35 11.43 29.85
C GLY A 102 11.04 10.97 30.47
N ASP A 103 9.90 11.21 29.82
CA ASP A 103 8.59 10.88 30.39
C ASP A 103 8.22 9.38 30.31
N TYR A 104 8.99 8.58 29.56
CA TYR A 104 8.67 7.18 29.29
C TYR A 104 9.43 6.21 30.19
N HIS A 105 8.74 5.21 30.70
CA HIS A 105 9.27 4.12 31.53
C HIS A 105 9.12 2.77 30.82
N SER A 106 9.84 1.75 31.29
CA SER A 106 9.63 0.35 30.87
C SER A 106 8.67 -0.36 31.82
N ALA A 107 7.67 -1.04 31.25
CA ALA A 107 6.72 -1.85 32.00
C ALA A 107 7.42 -3.06 32.66
N ILE A 108 8.38 -3.69 31.99
CA ILE A 108 9.19 -4.76 32.56
C ILE A 108 9.99 -4.24 33.76
N ILE A 109 10.71 -3.12 33.62
CA ILE A 109 11.52 -2.57 34.72
C ILE A 109 10.64 -2.17 35.90
N PHE A 110 9.52 -1.49 35.64
CA PHE A 110 8.57 -1.09 36.68
C PHE A 110 8.00 -2.29 37.44
N ASN A 111 7.59 -3.34 36.72
CA ASN A 111 7.03 -4.53 37.35
C ASN A 111 8.10 -5.36 38.08
N SER A 112 9.33 -5.44 37.56
CA SER A 112 10.45 -6.07 38.28
C SER A 112 10.69 -5.40 39.63
N TYR A 113 10.75 -4.07 39.67
CA TYR A 113 10.91 -3.31 40.92
C TYR A 113 9.73 -3.55 41.87
N SER A 114 8.50 -3.45 41.36
CA SER A 114 7.28 -3.61 42.16
C SER A 114 7.11 -5.03 42.74
N HIS A 115 7.74 -6.03 42.15
CA HIS A 115 7.76 -7.43 42.63
C HIS A 115 9.03 -7.77 43.43
N GLY A 116 9.88 -6.79 43.74
CA GLY A 116 11.07 -6.99 44.58
C GLY A 116 12.24 -7.67 43.88
N LEU A 117 12.26 -7.75 42.55
CA LEU A 117 13.40 -8.30 41.81
C LEU A 117 14.58 -7.32 41.83
N THR A 118 15.78 -7.87 41.95
CA THR A 118 17.03 -7.12 41.81
C THR A 118 17.24 -6.58 40.38
N GLU A 119 18.11 -5.59 40.21
CA GLU A 119 18.48 -5.04 38.89
C GLU A 119 19.01 -6.13 37.95
N LYS A 120 19.74 -7.12 38.50
CA LYS A 120 20.26 -8.27 37.74
C LYS A 120 19.15 -9.19 37.25
N GLU A 121 18.22 -9.57 38.14
CA GLU A 121 17.08 -10.41 37.76
C GLU A 121 16.19 -9.70 36.74
N CYS A 122 15.95 -8.39 36.90
CA CYS A 122 15.24 -7.58 35.90
C CYS A 122 15.91 -7.66 34.52
N ARG A 123 17.24 -7.56 34.46
CA ARG A 123 17.99 -7.63 33.21
C ARG A 123 17.83 -8.97 32.47
N GLU A 124 17.74 -10.07 33.22
CA GLU A 124 17.57 -11.42 32.69
C GLU A 124 16.19 -11.65 32.04
N LEU A 125 15.21 -10.79 32.33
CA LEU A 125 13.87 -10.85 31.73
C LEU A 125 13.79 -10.27 30.31
N PHE A 126 14.79 -9.53 29.85
CA PHE A 126 14.80 -8.92 28.51
C PHE A 126 15.23 -9.93 27.43
N ILE A 127 14.43 -10.98 27.27
CA ILE A 127 14.64 -12.06 26.30
C ILE A 127 13.36 -12.34 25.48
N PRO A 128 13.47 -12.84 24.24
CA PRO A 128 12.31 -13.11 23.38
C PRO A 128 11.22 -13.96 24.03
N GLU A 129 11.60 -14.97 24.81
CA GLU A 129 10.69 -15.89 25.49
C GLU A 129 9.78 -15.14 26.47
N PHE A 130 10.33 -14.18 27.22
CA PHE A 130 9.55 -13.40 28.18
C PHE A 130 8.62 -12.41 27.48
N PHE A 131 9.08 -11.75 26.40
CA PHE A 131 8.22 -10.86 25.60
C PHE A 131 7.01 -11.59 25.02
N ASN A 132 7.19 -12.84 24.59
CA ASN A 132 6.11 -13.70 24.10
C ASN A 132 5.14 -14.07 25.23
N LEU A 133 5.64 -14.43 26.41
CA LEU A 133 4.79 -14.72 27.58
C LEU A 133 3.98 -13.50 28.05
N LEU A 134 4.50 -12.28 27.84
CA LEU A 134 3.76 -11.04 28.08
C LEU A 134 2.73 -10.71 26.98
N GLY A 135 2.73 -11.44 25.86
CA GLY A 135 1.81 -11.24 24.74
C GLY A 135 2.13 -10.01 23.88
N PHE A 136 3.39 -9.52 23.90
CA PHE A 136 3.76 -8.28 23.20
C PHE A 136 3.53 -8.35 21.68
N GLY A 137 3.77 -9.50 21.06
CA GLY A 137 3.51 -9.70 19.62
C GLY A 137 2.02 -9.75 19.29
N GLU A 138 1.23 -10.43 20.12
CA GLU A 138 -0.21 -10.64 19.91
C GLU A 138 -1.02 -9.33 20.01
N GLN A 139 -0.57 -8.40 20.85
CA GLN A 139 -1.22 -7.11 21.05
C GLN A 139 -1.09 -6.17 19.84
N TYR A 140 -0.16 -6.43 18.91
CA TYR A 140 0.11 -5.54 17.77
C TYR A 140 -1.16 -5.29 16.94
N TYR A 141 -1.83 -6.35 16.50
CA TYR A 141 -3.02 -6.24 15.63
C TYR A 141 -4.23 -5.66 16.37
N ALA A 142 -4.37 -5.97 17.66
CA ALA A 142 -5.42 -5.36 18.49
C ALA A 142 -5.22 -3.84 18.60
N HIS A 143 -3.99 -3.38 18.80
CA HIS A 143 -3.68 -1.95 18.79
C HIS A 143 -3.84 -1.31 17.40
N LEU A 144 -3.58 -2.05 16.33
CA LEU A 144 -3.72 -1.55 14.96
C LEU A 144 -5.20 -1.32 14.64
N LYS A 145 -6.06 -2.26 15.04
CA LYS A 145 -7.51 -2.15 14.95
C LYS A 145 -8.05 -0.97 15.78
N ALA A 146 -7.56 -0.80 17.01
CA ALA A 146 -7.94 0.33 17.86
C ALA A 146 -7.51 1.69 17.27
N LEU A 147 -6.34 1.75 16.64
CA LEU A 147 -5.89 2.94 15.91
C LEU A 147 -6.79 3.20 14.69
N SER A 148 -7.09 2.18 13.88
CA SER A 148 -7.99 2.29 12.72
C SER A 148 -9.34 2.89 13.13
N GLN A 149 -9.94 2.38 14.21
CA GLN A 149 -11.21 2.90 14.72
C GLN A 149 -11.11 4.39 15.07
N ARG A 150 -10.07 4.81 15.79
CA ARG A 150 -9.87 6.22 16.15
C ARG A 150 -9.68 7.13 14.94
N LEU A 151 -8.94 6.66 13.92
CA LEU A 151 -8.81 7.41 12.66
C LEU A 151 -10.19 7.59 12.00
N THR A 152 -10.96 6.51 11.94
CA THR A 152 -12.30 6.48 11.33
C THR A 152 -13.28 7.43 12.02
N GLU A 153 -13.20 7.58 13.35
CA GLU A 153 -14.00 8.55 14.13
C GLU A 153 -13.80 10.01 13.70
N THR A 154 -12.70 10.33 13.01
CA THR A 154 -12.40 11.67 12.47
C THR A 154 -12.61 11.79 10.96
N GLY A 155 -13.19 10.77 10.32
CA GLY A 155 -13.46 10.76 8.87
C GLY A 155 -12.33 10.22 7.99
N LEU A 156 -11.19 9.83 8.57
CA LEU A 156 -10.09 9.17 7.85
C LEU A 156 -10.46 7.72 7.46
N ASP A 157 -9.87 7.19 6.39
CA ASP A 157 -9.91 5.75 6.11
C ASP A 157 -8.95 5.01 7.05
N GLY A 158 -9.40 4.72 8.27
CA GLY A 158 -8.55 4.13 9.30
C GLY A 158 -7.97 2.77 8.94
N ASP A 159 -8.75 1.91 8.28
CA ASP A 159 -8.29 0.59 7.85
C ASP A 159 -7.20 0.75 6.80
N TYR A 160 -7.44 1.58 5.78
CA TYR A 160 -6.45 1.85 4.75
C TYR A 160 -5.16 2.46 5.31
N LEU A 161 -5.27 3.49 6.15
CA LEU A 161 -4.10 4.21 6.65
C LEU A 161 -3.25 3.36 7.59
N THR A 162 -3.88 2.57 8.47
CA THR A 162 -3.12 1.67 9.35
C THR A 162 -2.43 0.56 8.58
N GLN A 163 -3.08 0.01 7.56
CA GLN A 163 -2.48 -0.95 6.62
C GLN A 163 -1.32 -0.33 5.83
N LYS A 164 -1.53 0.86 5.24
CA LYS A 164 -0.49 1.64 4.53
C LYS A 164 0.72 1.89 5.41
N TRP A 165 0.52 2.40 6.63
CA TRP A 165 1.62 2.71 7.54
C TRP A 165 2.37 1.45 7.99
N ALA A 166 1.66 0.35 8.26
CA ALA A 166 2.27 -0.93 8.59
C ALA A 166 3.08 -1.53 7.43
N ALA A 167 2.60 -1.36 6.18
CA ALA A 167 3.28 -1.83 4.97
C ALA A 167 4.61 -1.12 4.71
N LEU A 168 4.65 0.20 4.93
CA LEU A 168 5.88 1.00 4.89
C LEU A 168 6.85 0.62 6.02
N GLY A 169 6.36 -0.08 7.04
CA GLY A 169 7.13 -0.61 8.15
C GLY A 169 6.96 0.22 9.43
N HIS A 170 8.05 0.45 10.15
CA HIS A 170 7.99 1.15 11.44
C HIS A 170 7.55 2.61 11.29
N PHE A 171 6.40 2.97 11.86
CA PHE A 171 5.74 4.27 11.70
C PHE A 171 5.60 5.10 12.98
N MET A 172 6.16 4.66 14.11
CA MET A 172 6.10 5.33 15.42
C MET A 172 7.48 5.40 16.06
N HIS A 173 7.87 6.47 16.74
CA HIS A 173 9.12 6.53 17.55
C HIS A 173 8.90 6.13 19.01
N THR A 174 7.71 6.43 19.54
CA THR A 174 7.20 6.02 20.87
C THR A 174 5.71 5.71 20.74
N ILE A 175 4.99 5.52 21.83
CA ILE A 175 3.54 5.21 21.80
C ILE A 175 2.66 6.32 21.19
N ASN A 176 3.14 7.57 21.13
CA ASN A 176 2.37 8.76 20.73
C ASN A 176 3.17 9.74 19.85
N HIS A 177 4.38 9.37 19.41
CA HIS A 177 5.20 10.14 18.47
C HIS A 177 5.26 9.43 17.11
N PRO A 178 4.27 9.66 16.22
CA PRO A 178 4.26 9.07 14.88
C PRO A 178 5.35 9.66 13.98
N LYS A 179 5.86 8.90 13.01
CA LYS A 179 6.81 9.41 12.00
C LYS A 179 6.18 10.50 11.13
N LEU A 180 7.03 11.31 10.48
CA LEU A 180 6.59 12.45 9.67
C LEU A 180 5.50 12.11 8.64
N PHE A 181 5.65 11.00 7.89
CA PHE A 181 4.69 10.61 6.84
C PHE A 181 3.28 10.29 7.38
N VAL A 182 3.17 9.86 8.65
CA VAL A 182 1.88 9.63 9.30
C VAL A 182 1.16 10.96 9.57
N LEU A 183 1.91 11.97 10.04
CA LEU A 183 1.38 13.32 10.23
C LEU A 183 1.02 13.98 8.89
N GLU A 184 1.80 13.68 7.84
CA GLU A 184 1.54 14.14 6.49
C GLU A 184 0.22 13.61 5.93
N ASP A 185 -0.05 12.31 6.09
CA ASP A 185 -1.34 11.73 5.66
C ASP A 185 -2.53 12.38 6.36
N ILE A 186 -2.41 12.68 7.66
CA ILE A 186 -3.45 13.40 8.42
C ILE A 186 -3.60 14.84 7.91
N ALA A 187 -2.50 15.54 7.65
CA ALA A 187 -2.51 16.89 7.11
C ALA A 187 -3.22 16.94 5.74
N LYS A 188 -2.87 16.03 4.83
CA LYS A 188 -3.48 15.91 3.50
C LYS A 188 -4.97 15.64 3.59
N HIS A 189 -5.40 14.74 4.49
CA HIS A 189 -6.81 14.48 4.71
C HIS A 189 -7.59 15.71 5.18
N LEU A 190 -7.04 16.48 6.14
CA LEU A 190 -7.68 17.71 6.62
C LEU A 190 -7.88 18.72 5.49
N LEU A 191 -6.91 18.83 4.57
CA LEU A 191 -7.01 19.68 3.39
C LEU A 191 -8.05 19.17 2.40
N ASP A 192 -8.05 17.85 2.12
CA ASP A 192 -9.02 17.19 1.21
C ASP A 192 -10.47 17.40 1.69
N VAL A 193 -10.76 17.15 2.99
CA VAL A 193 -12.11 17.29 3.57
C VAL A 193 -12.61 18.74 3.53
N ASN A 194 -11.70 19.71 3.57
CA ASN A 194 -12.01 21.14 3.49
C ASN A 194 -11.89 21.70 2.07
N GLN A 195 -11.65 20.85 1.06
CA GLN A 195 -11.50 21.22 -0.35
C GLN A 195 -10.39 22.27 -0.57
N ILE A 196 -9.36 22.22 0.26
CA ILE A 196 -8.20 23.11 0.18
C ILE A 196 -7.18 22.49 -0.76
N LYS A 197 -6.85 23.19 -1.84
CA LYS A 197 -5.80 22.75 -2.78
C LYS A 197 -4.42 22.85 -2.14
N TYR A 198 -3.60 21.85 -2.39
CA TYR A 198 -2.20 21.77 -1.95
C TYR A 198 -1.38 21.03 -3.02
N ASP A 199 -0.06 21.16 -2.94
CA ASP A 199 0.85 20.47 -3.85
C ASP A 199 0.99 18.99 -3.43
N GLN A 200 0.53 18.08 -4.29
CA GLN A 200 0.52 16.65 -4.01
C GLN A 200 1.84 15.94 -4.34
N HIS A 201 2.73 16.60 -5.09
CA HIS A 201 3.99 16.02 -5.59
C HIS A 201 5.19 16.35 -4.70
N LEU A 202 5.04 17.28 -3.76
CA LEU A 202 6.10 17.59 -2.80
C LEU A 202 6.39 16.39 -1.89
N LYS A 203 7.66 16.02 -1.82
CA LYS A 203 8.22 15.12 -0.83
C LYS A 203 8.51 15.91 0.44
N ILE A 204 7.72 15.72 1.48
CA ILE A 204 7.77 16.57 2.67
C ILE A 204 9.10 16.49 3.42
N ASP A 205 9.78 15.35 3.32
CA ASP A 205 11.09 15.05 3.91
C ASP A 205 12.24 15.85 3.28
N ASP A 206 12.06 16.39 2.06
CA ASP A 206 13.00 17.34 1.45
C ASP A 206 12.95 18.73 2.13
N PHE A 207 11.86 19.04 2.84
CA PHE A 207 11.61 20.36 3.44
C PHE A 207 11.59 20.35 4.96
N LEU A 208 11.13 19.26 5.57
CA LEU A 208 10.97 19.12 7.01
C LEU A 208 11.70 17.87 7.51
N SER A 209 12.51 18.06 8.55
CA SER A 209 13.00 16.94 9.34
C SER A 209 11.88 16.32 10.17
N ASP A 210 11.96 15.01 10.42
CA ASP A 210 11.04 14.31 11.31
C ASP A 210 11.10 14.95 12.73
N PRO A 211 9.98 15.50 13.23
CA PRO A 211 9.97 16.31 14.45
C PRO A 211 10.26 15.53 15.73
N TYR A 212 10.09 14.21 15.71
CA TYR A 212 10.29 13.38 16.90
C TYR A 212 11.54 12.54 16.84
N LYS A 213 12.30 12.60 15.74
CA LYS A 213 13.59 11.93 15.64
C LYS A 213 14.58 12.43 16.69
N THR A 214 14.45 13.66 17.20
CA THR A 214 15.28 14.23 18.28
C THR A 214 14.78 13.92 19.69
N ASN A 215 13.60 13.30 19.82
CA ASN A 215 13.02 12.90 21.10
C ASN A 215 13.47 11.49 21.51
N VAL A 216 12.87 10.99 22.60
CA VAL A 216 13.00 9.59 23.03
C VAL A 216 12.57 8.66 21.90
N ILE A 217 13.34 7.60 21.68
CA ILE A 217 12.99 6.49 20.79
C ILE A 217 13.11 5.21 21.60
N PHE A 218 12.03 4.43 21.62
CA PHE A 218 11.96 3.15 22.32
C PHE A 218 12.36 2.01 21.36
N PRO A 219 13.05 0.95 21.83
CA PRO A 219 13.40 -0.19 20.98
C PRO A 219 12.18 -1.00 20.54
N ILE A 220 12.33 -1.67 19.39
CA ILE A 220 11.41 -2.70 18.91
C ILE A 220 11.98 -4.05 19.33
N TYR A 221 11.19 -4.85 20.07
CA TYR A 221 11.65 -6.17 20.51
C TYR A 221 11.51 -7.24 19.41
N PRO A 222 12.13 -8.42 19.56
CA PRO A 222 12.05 -9.49 18.56
C PRO A 222 10.66 -10.07 18.32
N SER A 223 9.74 -9.96 19.30
CA SER A 223 8.39 -10.55 19.23
C SER A 223 7.39 -9.75 18.40
N GLN A 224 7.71 -8.50 18.04
CA GLN A 224 6.84 -7.65 17.22
C GLN A 224 6.95 -8.01 15.73
N PRO A 225 5.87 -7.91 14.93
CA PRO A 225 5.87 -8.26 13.50
C PRO A 225 6.96 -7.58 12.66
N MET A 226 7.40 -6.38 13.07
CA MET A 226 8.35 -5.55 12.32
C MET A 226 9.80 -5.66 12.80
N SER A 227 10.06 -6.54 13.77
CA SER A 227 11.38 -6.71 14.38
C SER A 227 12.45 -7.13 13.37
N LYS A 228 12.10 -7.94 12.38
CA LYS A 228 13.05 -8.42 11.34
C LYS A 228 13.80 -7.30 10.61
N LYS A 229 13.15 -6.16 10.37
CA LYS A 229 13.73 -5.02 9.63
C LYS A 229 14.20 -3.89 10.54
N TYR A 230 13.55 -3.72 11.69
CA TYR A 230 13.71 -2.51 12.51
C TYR A 230 14.18 -2.77 13.94
N HIS A 231 14.51 -4.02 14.30
CA HIS A 231 15.13 -4.30 15.59
C HIS A 231 16.49 -3.61 15.70
N ASN A 232 16.63 -2.78 16.73
CA ASN A 232 17.81 -1.98 17.02
C ASN A 232 18.47 -2.37 18.36
N GLY A 233 18.25 -3.60 18.83
CA GLY A 233 18.73 -4.05 20.14
C GLY A 233 17.91 -3.50 21.30
N LEU A 234 18.53 -3.42 22.49
CA LEU A 234 17.94 -2.90 23.73
C LEU A 234 18.59 -1.54 24.07
N VAL A 235 18.54 -0.64 23.10
CA VAL A 235 19.11 0.71 23.18
C VAL A 235 17.98 1.74 23.20
N PHE A 236 18.04 2.67 24.14
CA PHE A 236 17.01 3.69 24.36
C PHE A 236 17.58 5.06 24.00
N LYS A 237 17.01 5.76 23.02
CA LYS A 237 17.45 7.12 22.70
C LYS A 237 16.91 8.09 23.75
N ILE A 238 17.75 9.01 24.20
CA ILE A 238 17.37 10.08 25.14
C ILE A 238 16.95 11.31 24.33
N ALA A 239 15.95 12.06 24.80
CA ALA A 239 15.59 13.33 24.17
C ALA A 239 16.79 14.30 24.19
N ASN A 240 17.07 14.93 23.05
CA ASN A 240 18.10 15.95 22.95
C ASN A 240 17.61 17.27 23.54
N ASP A 241 18.46 17.94 24.33
CA ASP A 241 18.28 19.36 24.63
C ASP A 241 18.84 20.18 23.46
N LEU A 242 17.96 20.62 22.55
CA LEU A 242 18.33 21.39 21.36
C LEU A 242 18.89 22.78 21.67
N THR A 243 18.85 23.23 22.94
CA THR A 243 19.39 24.53 23.36
C THR A 243 20.89 24.49 23.68
N GLN A 244 21.44 23.28 23.83
CA GLN A 244 22.86 23.05 24.11
C GLN A 244 23.42 22.23 22.94
N ASN A 245 24.54 22.63 22.32
CA ASN A 245 25.20 21.90 21.22
C ASN A 245 25.64 20.49 21.64
N HIS A 246 24.70 19.56 21.81
CA HIS A 246 24.92 18.21 22.29
C HIS A 246 24.57 17.19 21.19
N TYR A 247 25.49 16.25 21.00
CA TYR A 247 25.34 15.09 20.13
C TYR A 247 24.24 14.15 20.63
N GLU A 248 23.65 13.34 19.73
CA GLU A 248 22.64 12.34 20.08
C GLU A 248 23.15 11.38 21.16
N LYS A 249 22.37 11.26 22.25
CA LYS A 249 22.67 10.34 23.35
C LYS A 249 21.74 9.14 23.34
N TRP A 250 22.27 8.01 23.76
CA TRP A 250 21.53 6.77 23.99
C TRP A 250 21.93 6.15 25.32
N MET A 251 21.06 5.30 25.83
CA MET A 251 21.22 4.61 27.11
C MET A 251 21.18 3.10 26.91
N SER A 252 22.09 2.38 27.57
CA SER A 252 22.05 0.92 27.60
C SER A 252 20.89 0.44 28.48
N LEU A 253 20.44 -0.80 28.28
CA LEU A 253 19.44 -1.38 29.16
C LEU A 253 19.87 -1.40 30.64
N ASN A 254 21.14 -1.68 30.93
CA ASN A 254 21.63 -1.71 32.31
C ASN A 254 21.53 -0.33 32.97
N ASP A 255 21.94 0.72 32.26
CA ASP A 255 21.85 2.10 32.77
C ASP A 255 20.39 2.53 32.95
N PHE A 256 19.50 2.10 32.05
CA PHE A 256 18.08 2.40 32.14
C PHE A 256 17.42 1.67 33.31
N ILE A 257 17.76 0.40 33.56
CA ILE A 257 17.32 -0.36 34.75
C ILE A 257 17.81 0.35 36.00
N HIS A 258 19.11 0.62 36.10
CA HIS A 258 19.71 1.23 37.28
C HIS A 258 19.08 2.57 37.62
N GLY A 259 19.05 3.50 36.64
CA GLY A 259 18.48 4.83 36.85
C GLY A 259 16.99 4.81 37.18
N SER A 260 16.22 3.90 36.55
CA SER A 260 14.79 3.74 36.87
C SER A 260 14.59 3.24 38.30
N TYR A 261 15.39 2.27 38.75
CA TYR A 261 15.33 1.74 40.11
C TYR A 261 15.64 2.81 41.17
N GLN A 262 16.62 3.70 40.91
CA GLN A 262 16.89 4.82 41.82
C GLN A 262 15.69 5.76 41.93
N ILE A 263 15.11 6.14 40.78
CA ILE A 263 13.91 7.00 40.75
C ILE A 263 12.74 6.36 41.50
N TYR A 264 12.51 5.06 41.34
CA TYR A 264 11.43 4.37 42.04
C TYR A 264 11.66 4.25 43.55
N LYS A 265 12.91 4.24 44.03
CA LYS A 265 13.22 4.26 45.48
C LYS A 265 12.94 5.61 46.11
N GLU A 266 13.11 6.69 45.35
CA GLU A 266 12.94 8.07 45.81
C GLU A 266 11.48 8.55 45.78
N ASN A 267 10.57 7.75 45.21
CA ASN A 267 9.17 8.12 45.03
C ASN A 267 8.24 7.09 45.70
N GLU A 268 7.19 7.59 46.33
CA GLU A 268 6.15 6.77 46.96
C GLU A 268 4.90 6.67 46.08
N SER A 269 4.02 5.71 46.39
CA SER A 269 2.71 5.56 45.73
C SER A 269 2.79 5.51 44.20
N LEU A 270 3.64 4.63 43.69
CA LEU A 270 3.90 4.50 42.27
C LEU A 270 2.78 3.74 41.54
N GLU A 271 2.28 4.32 40.46
CA GLU A 271 1.21 3.73 39.64
C GLU A 271 1.54 3.83 38.15
N PRO A 272 1.56 2.71 37.39
CA PRO A 272 1.73 2.76 35.95
C PRO A 272 0.40 3.11 35.28
N ASP A 273 0.45 3.77 34.13
CA ASP A 273 -0.74 4.04 33.31
C ASP A 273 -1.35 2.75 32.72
N ILE A 274 -0.56 1.68 32.59
CA ILE A 274 -1.00 0.34 32.21
C ILE A 274 -0.49 -0.69 33.21
N LYS A 275 -1.39 -1.53 33.71
CA LYS A 275 -1.07 -2.64 34.60
C LYS A 275 -0.88 -3.92 33.78
N ILE A 276 0.32 -4.50 33.83
CA ILE A 276 0.63 -5.81 33.26
C ILE A 276 0.95 -6.86 34.33
N SER A 277 0.72 -6.55 35.62
CA SER A 277 1.14 -7.34 36.77
C SER A 277 0.72 -8.82 36.70
N ASP A 278 -0.52 -9.09 36.27
CA ASP A 278 -1.05 -10.46 36.20
C ASP A 278 -0.40 -11.29 35.09
N ASN A 279 -0.08 -10.66 33.95
CA ASN A 279 0.67 -11.31 32.87
C ASN A 279 2.14 -11.49 33.28
N PHE A 280 2.71 -10.47 33.92
CA PHE A 280 4.09 -10.47 34.38
C PHE A 280 4.35 -11.57 35.40
N LYS A 281 3.49 -11.72 36.41
CA LYS A 281 3.61 -12.79 37.41
C LYS A 281 3.52 -14.18 36.79
N ARG A 282 2.54 -14.41 35.91
CA ARG A 282 2.40 -15.68 35.17
C ARG A 282 3.60 -15.98 34.28
N ALA A 283 4.14 -14.97 33.62
CA ALA A 283 5.34 -15.10 32.80
C ALA A 283 6.56 -15.45 33.65
N LEU A 284 6.72 -14.81 34.81
CA LEU A 284 7.82 -15.05 35.75
C LEU A 284 7.80 -16.49 36.30
N GLU A 285 6.62 -16.97 36.71
CA GLU A 285 6.41 -18.37 37.13
C GLU A 285 6.75 -19.37 36.01
N SER A 286 6.37 -19.05 34.77
CA SER A 286 6.60 -19.90 33.60
C SER A 286 8.07 -20.05 33.22
N ILE A 287 8.87 -18.98 33.36
CA ILE A 287 10.33 -19.04 33.12
C ILE A 287 11.04 -19.78 34.25
N SER A 288 10.61 -19.54 35.50
CA SER A 288 11.18 -20.20 36.68
C SER A 288 10.94 -21.72 36.70
N GLY A 289 9.86 -22.20 36.09
CA GLY A 289 9.46 -23.61 36.06
C GLY A 289 9.98 -24.45 34.88
N LYS A 290 10.58 -23.85 33.84
CA LYS A 290 11.01 -24.56 32.62
C LYS A 290 12.50 -24.90 32.62
N ALA A 291 12.91 -25.84 33.47
CA ALA A 291 13.96 -26.77 33.10
C ALA A 291 13.31 -27.95 32.35
N THR A 292 13.63 -28.11 31.06
CA THR A 292 13.32 -29.26 30.18
C THR A 292 11.85 -29.50 29.75
N THR A 293 11.49 -28.97 28.57
CA THR A 293 10.45 -29.59 27.71
C THR A 293 11.02 -29.76 26.31
N PHE A 294 11.04 -30.99 25.80
CA PHE A 294 11.46 -31.32 24.44
C PHE A 294 10.66 -30.49 23.42
N PHE A 295 11.33 -29.55 22.75
CA PHE A 295 10.75 -28.81 21.64
C PHE A 295 10.45 -29.80 20.49
N LYS A 296 9.17 -30.03 20.18
CA LYS A 296 8.79 -30.51 18.84
C LYS A 296 9.23 -29.44 17.84
N HIS A 297 9.90 -29.82 16.76
CA HIS A 297 10.34 -28.84 15.77
C HIS A 297 9.11 -28.17 15.11
N PRO A 298 9.16 -26.86 14.80
CA PRO A 298 7.99 -26.07 14.43
C PRO A 298 7.36 -26.43 13.07
N TYR A 299 8.03 -27.28 12.28
CA TYR A 299 7.56 -27.77 10.98
C TYR A 299 6.84 -29.12 11.06
N LYS A 300 6.60 -29.72 12.24
CA LYS A 300 6.07 -31.08 12.34
C LYS A 300 4.58 -31.18 11.96
N ASP A 301 3.81 -30.17 12.33
CA ASP A 301 2.35 -30.17 12.25
C ASP A 301 1.83 -29.17 11.21
N LEU A 302 2.64 -28.84 10.18
CA LEU A 302 2.21 -27.97 9.07
C LEU A 302 1.33 -28.75 8.07
N PRO A 303 0.44 -28.07 7.34
CA PRO A 303 -0.38 -28.70 6.30
C PRO A 303 0.46 -29.19 5.10
N ASP A 304 -0.07 -30.14 4.33
CA ASP A 304 0.66 -30.79 3.23
C ASP A 304 1.21 -29.83 2.19
N HIS A 305 0.48 -28.75 1.90
CA HIS A 305 0.93 -27.72 0.95
C HIS A 305 2.19 -26.98 1.39
N SER A 306 2.59 -27.07 2.66
CA SER A 306 3.84 -26.49 3.18
C SER A 306 5.07 -27.34 2.86
N TYR A 307 4.91 -28.56 2.35
CA TYR A 307 6.02 -29.46 2.03
C TYR A 307 6.13 -29.67 0.52
N TRP A 308 7.28 -29.30 -0.06
CA TRP A 308 7.57 -29.47 -1.49
C TRP A 308 7.30 -30.90 -1.98
N SER A 309 7.68 -31.90 -1.18
CA SER A 309 7.51 -33.29 -1.55
C SER A 309 6.05 -33.68 -1.76
N ARG A 310 5.15 -33.12 -0.94
CA ARG A 310 3.72 -33.44 -0.92
C ARG A 310 2.90 -32.54 -1.85
N ALA A 311 3.32 -31.29 -2.00
CA ALA A 311 2.58 -30.27 -2.76
C ALA A 311 3.01 -30.18 -4.24
N VAL A 312 4.24 -30.59 -4.57
CA VAL A 312 4.82 -30.41 -5.90
C VAL A 312 5.33 -31.72 -6.48
N SER A 313 6.32 -32.38 -5.85
CA SER A 313 6.98 -33.52 -6.50
C SER A 313 6.10 -34.77 -6.61
N SER A 314 5.18 -34.97 -5.68
CA SER A 314 4.24 -36.11 -5.67
C SER A 314 2.88 -35.78 -6.29
N VAL A 315 2.71 -34.58 -6.84
CA VAL A 315 1.46 -34.12 -7.48
C VAL A 315 1.65 -34.14 -8.99
N GLU A 316 0.64 -34.60 -9.72
CA GLU A 316 0.66 -34.56 -11.18
C GLU A 316 0.69 -33.10 -11.67
N PRO A 317 1.51 -32.73 -12.67
CA PRO A 317 1.70 -31.34 -13.07
C PRO A 317 0.40 -30.54 -13.31
N SER A 318 -0.61 -31.10 -13.96
CA SER A 318 -1.89 -30.42 -14.22
C SER A 318 -2.79 -30.25 -12.97
N ARG A 319 -2.38 -30.81 -11.83
CA ARG A 319 -3.06 -30.69 -10.53
C ARG A 319 -2.31 -29.84 -9.51
N VAL A 320 -1.12 -29.32 -9.85
CA VAL A 320 -0.36 -28.46 -8.95
C VAL A 320 -1.11 -27.13 -8.78
N ASN A 321 -1.62 -26.88 -7.57
CA ASN A 321 -2.38 -25.67 -7.24
C ASN A 321 -1.69 -24.88 -6.11
N PRO A 322 -0.96 -23.79 -6.42
CA PRO A 322 -0.42 -22.88 -5.43
C PRO A 322 -1.42 -21.82 -4.93
N ALA A 323 -2.63 -21.74 -5.48
CA ALA A 323 -3.67 -20.76 -5.18
C ALA A 323 -4.66 -21.28 -4.13
N LEU A 324 -4.20 -21.47 -2.88
CA LEU A 324 -4.91 -22.25 -1.86
C LEU A 324 -5.85 -21.45 -0.94
N GLU A 325 -5.53 -20.20 -0.63
CA GLU A 325 -6.33 -19.36 0.28
C GLU A 325 -7.22 -18.39 -0.49
N GLN A 326 -8.41 -18.12 0.04
CA GLN A 326 -9.35 -17.15 -0.52
C GLN A 326 -9.38 -15.91 0.37
N GLU A 327 -8.97 -14.77 -0.16
CA GLU A 327 -9.14 -13.49 0.53
C GLU A 327 -10.58 -12.96 0.32
N PHE A 328 -11.21 -13.30 -0.82
CA PHE A 328 -12.60 -12.97 -1.14
C PHE A 328 -13.15 -13.77 -2.34
N LEU A 329 -14.48 -13.85 -2.46
CA LEU A 329 -15.19 -14.52 -3.55
C LEU A 329 -15.71 -13.56 -4.62
N LEU A 330 -15.74 -14.04 -5.86
CA LEU A 330 -16.33 -13.42 -7.04
C LEU A 330 -17.62 -14.14 -7.41
N THR A 331 -18.69 -13.39 -7.60
CA THR A 331 -19.97 -13.90 -8.11
C THR A 331 -20.16 -13.50 -9.58
N SER A 332 -21.14 -14.11 -10.25
CA SER A 332 -21.53 -13.71 -11.61
C SER A 332 -21.98 -12.25 -11.71
N GLU A 333 -22.38 -11.62 -10.60
CA GLU A 333 -22.76 -10.19 -10.55
C GLU A 333 -21.57 -9.25 -10.34
N THR A 334 -20.44 -9.77 -9.84
CA THR A 334 -19.26 -8.96 -9.49
C THR A 334 -18.69 -8.28 -10.73
N LYS A 335 -18.65 -6.94 -10.75
CA LYS A 335 -18.07 -6.16 -11.85
C LYS A 335 -16.55 -6.28 -11.85
N ILE A 336 -16.02 -7.12 -12.73
CA ILE A 336 -14.58 -7.39 -12.82
C ILE A 336 -13.99 -6.57 -13.97
N ALA A 337 -13.06 -5.67 -13.64
CA ALA A 337 -12.27 -4.96 -14.64
C ALA A 337 -10.85 -5.54 -14.73
N THR A 338 -10.26 -5.61 -15.92
CA THR A 338 -8.89 -6.15 -16.12
C THR A 338 -7.98 -5.17 -16.85
N ALA A 339 -6.74 -5.04 -16.38
CA ALA A 339 -5.67 -4.33 -17.09
C ALA A 339 -4.34 -5.07 -16.92
N GLY A 340 -3.34 -4.74 -17.73
CA GLY A 340 -1.99 -5.25 -17.56
C GLY A 340 -1.31 -5.61 -18.87
N SER A 341 -0.33 -6.52 -18.78
CA SER A 341 0.36 -7.08 -19.93
C SER A 341 -0.58 -7.89 -20.84
N CYS A 342 -0.04 -8.34 -21.97
CA CYS A 342 -0.72 -9.22 -22.93
C CYS A 342 -1.37 -10.46 -22.27
N PHE A 343 -0.78 -10.98 -21.18
CA PHE A 343 -1.33 -12.12 -20.46
C PHE A 343 -2.70 -11.82 -19.81
N ALA A 344 -2.96 -10.56 -19.45
CA ALA A 344 -4.27 -10.13 -18.93
C ALA A 344 -5.42 -10.32 -19.94
N GLN A 345 -5.13 -10.34 -21.23
CA GLN A 345 -6.14 -10.59 -22.28
C GLN A 345 -6.66 -12.04 -22.22
N HIS A 346 -5.88 -13.00 -21.71
CA HIS A 346 -6.38 -14.36 -21.49
C HIS A 346 -7.37 -14.40 -20.32
N VAL A 347 -7.12 -13.60 -19.28
CA VAL A 347 -8.04 -13.48 -18.13
C VAL A 347 -9.38 -12.89 -18.55
N SER A 348 -9.39 -11.79 -19.33
CA SER A 348 -10.65 -11.19 -19.82
C SER A 348 -11.46 -12.16 -20.68
N LYS A 349 -10.80 -12.82 -21.65
CA LYS A 349 -11.43 -13.84 -22.51
C LYS A 349 -12.04 -14.98 -21.68
N PHE A 350 -11.33 -15.42 -20.65
CA PHE A 350 -11.79 -16.51 -19.80
C PHE A 350 -12.98 -16.09 -18.93
N LEU A 351 -12.94 -14.90 -18.31
CA LEU A 351 -14.07 -14.37 -17.53
C LEU A 351 -15.36 -14.27 -18.37
N LEU A 352 -15.24 -13.81 -19.62
CA LEU A 352 -16.36 -13.78 -20.57
C LEU A 352 -16.90 -15.19 -20.87
N LYS A 353 -16.02 -16.18 -21.11
CA LYS A 353 -16.41 -17.58 -21.35
C LYS A 353 -17.04 -18.24 -20.12
N SER A 354 -16.70 -17.79 -18.91
CA SER A 354 -17.21 -18.31 -17.65
C SER A 354 -18.47 -17.60 -17.13
N ASN A 355 -19.14 -16.79 -17.96
CA ASN A 355 -20.35 -16.02 -17.60
C ASN A 355 -20.16 -15.11 -16.37
N MET A 356 -18.93 -14.64 -16.14
CA MET A 356 -18.66 -13.63 -15.12
C MET A 356 -18.98 -12.23 -15.68
N ASN A 357 -19.35 -11.30 -14.81
CA ASN A 357 -19.61 -9.92 -15.20
C ASN A 357 -18.30 -9.16 -15.48
N TYR A 358 -17.74 -9.41 -16.68
CA TYR A 358 -16.61 -8.67 -17.20
C TYR A 358 -17.04 -7.24 -17.54
N TYR A 359 -16.62 -6.29 -16.72
CA TYR A 359 -17.06 -4.91 -16.79
C TYR A 359 -16.24 -4.13 -17.83
N VAL A 360 -16.90 -3.70 -18.90
CA VAL A 360 -16.34 -2.87 -19.97
C VAL A 360 -17.05 -1.52 -19.97
N SER A 361 -16.32 -0.46 -19.65
CA SER A 361 -16.83 0.92 -19.54
C SER A 361 -16.83 1.66 -20.88
N GLU A 362 -15.90 1.30 -21.77
CA GLU A 362 -15.70 1.91 -23.08
C GLU A 362 -16.07 0.92 -24.18
N LEU A 363 -17.34 0.94 -24.56
CA LEU A 363 -17.86 0.11 -25.64
C LEU A 363 -17.58 0.75 -26.99
N GLY A 364 -17.28 -0.08 -27.98
CA GLY A 364 -17.12 0.36 -29.36
C GLY A 364 -18.45 0.79 -29.99
N PRO A 365 -18.42 1.61 -31.05
CA PRO A 365 -19.63 2.05 -31.75
C PRO A 365 -20.52 0.88 -32.19
N GLU A 366 -21.85 1.00 -32.07
CA GLU A 366 -22.79 -0.07 -32.44
C GLU A 366 -22.71 -0.47 -33.91
N ASN A 367 -22.32 0.46 -34.77
CA ASN A 367 -22.19 0.27 -36.21
C ASN A 367 -20.87 -0.40 -36.63
N PHE A 368 -19.93 -0.62 -35.71
CA PHE A 368 -18.69 -1.35 -36.02
C PHE A 368 -18.94 -2.85 -35.94
N SER A 369 -18.36 -3.61 -36.87
CA SER A 369 -18.27 -5.06 -36.72
C SER A 369 -17.41 -5.41 -35.50
N GLU A 370 -17.56 -6.62 -34.95
CA GLU A 370 -16.71 -7.05 -33.82
C GLU A 370 -15.23 -7.09 -34.20
N GLU A 371 -14.92 -7.37 -35.47
CA GLU A 371 -13.55 -7.32 -35.99
C GLU A 371 -13.01 -5.89 -36.01
N ASP A 372 -13.82 -4.92 -36.46
CA ASP A 372 -13.43 -3.50 -36.47
C ASP A 372 -13.30 -2.94 -35.05
N LYS A 373 -14.20 -3.32 -34.14
CA LYS A 373 -14.09 -2.97 -32.71
C LYS A 373 -12.77 -3.46 -32.15
N LYS A 374 -12.41 -4.73 -32.40
CA LYS A 374 -11.15 -5.32 -31.92
C LYS A 374 -9.93 -4.62 -32.54
N LYS A 375 -9.94 -4.34 -33.85
CA LYS A 375 -8.87 -3.59 -34.54
C LYS A 375 -8.69 -2.19 -33.96
N ALA A 376 -9.77 -1.52 -33.57
CA ALA A 376 -9.75 -0.22 -32.92
C ALA A 376 -9.50 -0.30 -31.39
N GLY A 377 -9.21 -1.48 -30.84
CA GLY A 377 -8.87 -1.69 -29.43
C GLY A 377 -10.05 -1.81 -28.46
N TYR A 378 -11.31 -1.79 -28.93
CA TYR A 378 -12.48 -1.96 -28.08
C TYR A 378 -12.67 -3.42 -27.65
N GLY A 379 -13.06 -3.63 -26.39
CA GLY A 379 -13.32 -4.97 -25.83
C GLY A 379 -12.08 -5.81 -25.55
N VAL A 380 -10.87 -5.31 -25.83
CA VAL A 380 -9.60 -5.97 -25.45
C VAL A 380 -9.43 -5.95 -23.93
N PHE A 381 -9.73 -4.79 -23.32
CA PHE A 381 -9.72 -4.54 -21.89
C PHE A 381 -11.01 -3.83 -21.46
N SER A 382 -11.12 -3.52 -20.16
CA SER A 382 -12.28 -2.84 -19.56
C SER A 382 -12.44 -1.37 -19.98
N ALA A 383 -11.39 -0.78 -20.54
CA ALA A 383 -11.42 0.45 -21.34
C ALA A 383 -10.30 0.40 -22.40
N ARG A 384 -10.28 1.35 -23.33
CA ARG A 384 -9.42 1.34 -24.53
C ARG A 384 -8.01 1.88 -24.29
N TYR A 385 -7.37 1.48 -23.18
CA TYR A 385 -6.02 1.96 -22.79
C TYR A 385 -4.87 1.10 -23.36
N GLY A 386 -5.15 0.03 -24.09
CA GLY A 386 -4.10 -0.88 -24.59
C GLY A 386 -3.44 -1.69 -23.47
N ASN A 387 -2.25 -2.23 -23.68
CA ASN A 387 -1.54 -2.94 -22.60
C ASN A 387 -0.91 -1.93 -21.63
N ILE A 388 -0.90 -2.30 -20.35
CA ILE A 388 -0.24 -1.54 -19.29
C ILE A 388 0.85 -2.43 -18.70
N TYR A 389 2.11 -2.11 -18.98
CA TYR A 389 3.23 -2.96 -18.64
C TYR A 389 3.82 -2.66 -17.26
N THR A 390 3.96 -1.38 -16.91
CA THR A 390 4.61 -0.95 -15.66
C THR A 390 3.61 -0.36 -14.66
N ALA A 391 3.97 -0.41 -13.37
CA ALA A 391 3.17 0.21 -12.30
C ALA A 391 2.98 1.73 -12.52
N ARG A 392 4.03 2.42 -12.98
CA ARG A 392 4.00 3.85 -13.32
C ARG A 392 2.95 4.19 -14.38
N GLN A 393 2.81 3.36 -15.42
CA GLN A 393 1.78 3.55 -16.45
C GLN A 393 0.36 3.44 -15.88
N LEU A 394 0.12 2.47 -14.98
CA LEU A 394 -1.17 2.31 -14.31
C LEU A 394 -1.50 3.54 -13.43
N LEU A 395 -0.54 4.00 -12.63
CA LEU A 395 -0.68 5.20 -11.81
C LEU A 395 -0.98 6.43 -12.68
N GLN A 396 -0.21 6.62 -13.75
CA GLN A 396 -0.40 7.72 -14.69
C GLN A 396 -1.78 7.67 -15.35
N LEU A 397 -2.31 6.49 -15.67
CA LEU A 397 -3.64 6.32 -16.24
C LEU A 397 -4.74 6.84 -15.29
N ILE A 398 -4.70 6.43 -14.01
CA ILE A 398 -5.70 6.90 -13.03
C ILE A 398 -5.53 8.39 -12.72
N ASP A 399 -4.30 8.90 -12.61
CA ASP A 399 -4.05 10.32 -12.35
C ASP A 399 -4.52 11.20 -13.52
N ARG A 400 -4.33 10.77 -14.78
CA ARG A 400 -4.88 11.45 -15.96
C ARG A 400 -6.40 11.43 -15.96
N ALA A 401 -7.02 10.30 -15.64
CA ALA A 401 -8.47 10.17 -15.59
C ALA A 401 -9.12 11.01 -14.48
N LEU A 402 -8.40 11.23 -13.37
CA LEU A 402 -8.84 12.06 -12.25
C LEU A 402 -8.44 13.54 -12.37
N GLY A 403 -7.62 13.90 -13.36
CA GLY A 403 -7.12 15.26 -13.56
C GLY A 403 -6.02 15.68 -12.58
N PHE A 404 -5.34 14.71 -11.95
CA PHE A 404 -4.17 14.97 -11.10
C PHE A 404 -2.89 15.14 -11.92
N TYR A 405 -2.87 14.68 -13.17
CA TYR A 405 -1.71 14.77 -14.05
C TYR A 405 -2.13 15.05 -15.50
N GLU A 406 -1.47 16.03 -16.12
CA GLU A 406 -1.60 16.34 -17.55
C GLU A 406 -0.20 16.30 -18.18
N PRO A 407 0.09 15.35 -19.10
CA PRO A 407 1.40 15.27 -19.74
C PRO A 407 1.62 16.40 -20.75
N CYS A 408 2.88 16.81 -20.92
CA CYS A 408 3.31 17.81 -21.89
C CYS A 408 3.03 17.33 -23.33
N GLU A 409 3.28 16.05 -23.60
CA GLU A 409 3.02 15.45 -24.90
C GLU A 409 1.59 14.91 -25.00
N LYS A 410 0.81 15.54 -25.88
CA LYS A 410 -0.61 15.20 -26.07
C LYS A 410 -0.86 14.26 -27.24
N TYR A 411 0.05 14.23 -28.21
CA TYR A 411 -0.04 13.40 -29.41
C TYR A 411 1.36 13.12 -29.97
N TRP A 412 1.52 11.97 -30.63
CA TRP A 412 2.67 11.68 -31.47
C TRP A 412 2.28 11.73 -32.94
N LYS A 413 3.20 12.19 -33.79
CA LYS A 413 3.07 12.09 -35.25
C LYS A 413 3.79 10.83 -35.73
N THR A 414 3.09 9.93 -36.42
CA THR A 414 3.66 8.70 -36.96
C THR A 414 4.53 8.98 -38.19
N LYS A 415 5.31 7.98 -38.61
CA LYS A 415 6.15 8.07 -39.82
C LYS A 415 5.33 8.35 -41.08
N GLU A 416 4.10 7.84 -41.12
CA GLU A 416 3.12 7.99 -42.21
C GLU A 416 2.37 9.33 -42.15
N GLY A 417 2.58 10.12 -41.09
CA GLY A 417 2.04 11.47 -40.96
C GLY A 417 0.72 11.59 -40.20
N TYR A 418 0.19 10.48 -39.68
CA TYR A 418 -0.99 10.45 -38.81
C TYR A 418 -0.65 10.86 -37.38
N PHE A 419 -1.67 11.06 -36.55
CA PHE A 419 -1.54 11.39 -35.14
C PHE A 419 -2.07 10.25 -34.27
N VAL A 420 -1.39 9.97 -33.15
CA VAL A 420 -1.77 8.93 -32.17
C VAL A 420 -1.61 9.44 -30.74
N ASP A 421 -2.31 8.83 -29.80
CA ASP A 421 -2.11 9.05 -28.36
C ASP A 421 -0.83 8.31 -27.90
N PRO A 422 0.18 9.01 -27.34
CA PRO A 422 1.44 8.41 -26.88
C PRO A 422 1.28 7.29 -25.86
N PHE A 423 0.18 7.30 -25.10
CA PHE A 423 -0.07 6.39 -24.00
C PHE A 423 -0.87 5.14 -24.40
N ARG A 424 -1.42 5.14 -25.62
CA ARG A 424 -2.13 4.00 -26.23
C ARG A 424 -1.87 3.96 -27.73
N PRO A 425 -0.60 3.93 -28.18
CA PRO A 425 -0.26 4.22 -29.56
C PRO A 425 -0.64 3.09 -30.55
N ASN A 426 -1.08 1.94 -30.03
CA ASN A 426 -1.47 0.75 -30.78
C ASN A 426 -2.97 0.46 -30.86
N ILE A 427 -3.84 1.40 -30.45
CA ILE A 427 -5.30 1.20 -30.53
C ILE A 427 -5.89 1.29 -31.96
N GLY A 428 -5.07 1.19 -33.00
CA GLY A 428 -5.49 1.05 -34.39
C GLY A 428 -6.18 2.27 -35.05
N GLU A 429 -6.45 3.35 -34.31
CA GLU A 429 -6.98 4.59 -34.86
C GLU A 429 -5.84 5.59 -35.10
N PHE A 430 -5.48 5.73 -36.38
CA PHE A 430 -4.65 6.83 -36.85
C PHE A 430 -5.55 8.05 -37.08
N PHE A 431 -5.32 9.11 -36.30
CA PHE A 431 -6.09 10.35 -36.41
C PHE A 431 -5.49 11.26 -37.48
N ASN A 432 -6.34 12.03 -38.17
CA ASN A 432 -5.89 12.95 -39.21
C ASN A 432 -5.41 14.29 -38.64
N SER A 433 -5.77 14.59 -37.39
CA SER A 433 -5.43 15.84 -36.72
C SER A 433 -5.17 15.64 -35.22
N PRO A 434 -4.37 16.52 -34.58
CA PRO A 434 -4.22 16.56 -33.13
C PRO A 434 -5.55 16.75 -32.38
N GLU A 435 -6.48 17.52 -32.95
CA GLU A 435 -7.77 17.81 -32.34
C GLU A 435 -8.62 16.54 -32.17
N GLU A 436 -8.58 15.64 -33.16
CA GLU A 436 -9.26 14.34 -33.09
C GLU A 436 -8.69 13.47 -31.94
N VAL A 437 -7.36 13.46 -31.75
CA VAL A 437 -6.70 12.75 -30.63
C VAL A 437 -7.22 13.27 -29.29
N LEU A 438 -7.32 14.60 -29.13
CA LEU A 438 -7.76 15.22 -27.88
C LEU A 438 -9.22 14.92 -27.55
N ILE A 439 -10.11 14.97 -28.56
CA ILE A 439 -11.53 14.64 -28.41
C ILE A 439 -11.69 13.19 -27.98
N ASP A 440 -10.97 12.28 -28.63
CA ASP A 440 -11.02 10.86 -28.30
C ASP A 440 -10.42 10.59 -26.90
N LEU A 441 -9.29 11.22 -26.58
CA LEU A 441 -8.66 11.11 -25.26
C LEU A 441 -9.60 11.56 -24.13
N GLN A 442 -10.33 12.67 -24.31
CA GLN A 442 -11.26 13.16 -23.31
C GLN A 442 -12.38 12.14 -23.04
N LYS A 443 -12.92 11.54 -24.11
CA LYS A 443 -13.93 10.46 -23.99
C LYS A 443 -13.33 9.25 -23.28
N HIS A 444 -12.17 8.78 -23.72
CA HIS A 444 -11.46 7.64 -23.13
C HIS A 444 -11.21 7.83 -21.63
N LEU A 445 -10.61 8.93 -21.21
CA LEU A 445 -10.31 9.20 -19.79
C LEU A 445 -11.59 9.29 -18.93
N SER A 446 -12.69 9.79 -19.50
CA SER A 446 -13.99 9.77 -18.81
C SER A 446 -14.49 8.34 -18.55
N LYS A 447 -14.27 7.43 -19.50
CA LYS A 447 -14.61 6.00 -19.36
C LYS A 447 -13.69 5.26 -18.41
N VAL A 448 -12.40 5.58 -18.40
CA VAL A 448 -11.44 5.07 -17.40
C VAL A 448 -11.85 5.49 -15.99
N LYS A 449 -12.26 6.75 -15.79
CA LYS A 449 -12.79 7.22 -14.50
C LYS A 449 -14.08 6.47 -14.12
N GLU A 450 -15.01 6.29 -15.06
CA GLU A 450 -16.23 5.50 -14.87
C GLU A 450 -15.91 4.05 -14.48
N MET A 451 -14.90 3.43 -15.09
CA MET A 451 -14.44 2.09 -14.79
C MET A 451 -13.99 1.95 -13.32
N PHE A 452 -13.01 2.76 -12.91
CA PHE A 452 -12.46 2.68 -11.55
C PHE A 452 -13.48 3.05 -10.46
N THR A 453 -14.41 3.95 -10.78
CA THR A 453 -15.48 4.35 -9.84
C THR A 453 -16.48 3.21 -9.59
N ASN A 454 -16.75 2.36 -10.59
CA ASN A 454 -17.89 1.43 -10.55
C ASN A 454 -17.51 -0.06 -10.50
N LEU A 455 -16.24 -0.42 -10.66
CA LEU A 455 -15.79 -1.80 -10.54
C LEU A 455 -15.95 -2.32 -9.10
N ASP A 456 -16.11 -3.64 -8.96
CA ASP A 456 -16.03 -4.31 -7.66
C ASP A 456 -14.62 -4.89 -7.46
N VAL A 457 -14.04 -5.46 -8.51
CA VAL A 457 -12.72 -6.11 -8.50
C VAL A 457 -11.90 -5.65 -9.70
N PHE A 458 -10.67 -5.23 -9.44
CA PHE A 458 -9.69 -4.87 -10.45
C PHE A 458 -8.59 -5.92 -10.53
N VAL A 459 -8.47 -6.63 -11.65
CA VAL A 459 -7.40 -7.60 -11.90
C VAL A 459 -6.28 -6.90 -12.67
N PHE A 460 -5.11 -6.78 -12.06
CA PHE A 460 -3.94 -6.18 -12.68
C PHE A 460 -2.82 -7.20 -12.89
N THR A 461 -2.43 -7.39 -14.15
CA THR A 461 -1.31 -8.28 -14.53
C THR A 461 -0.04 -7.47 -14.74
N LEU A 462 0.89 -7.57 -13.78
CA LEU A 462 2.18 -6.90 -13.80
C LEU A 462 3.06 -7.44 -14.93
N GLY A 463 3.48 -6.56 -15.84
CA GLY A 463 4.22 -6.92 -17.05
C GLY A 463 5.72 -6.81 -16.88
N LEU A 464 6.20 -5.57 -16.77
CA LEU A 464 7.59 -5.17 -16.93
C LEU A 464 7.99 -4.13 -15.87
N THR A 465 9.29 -3.93 -15.69
CA THR A 465 9.86 -2.86 -14.86
C THR A 465 10.56 -1.78 -15.69
N GLU A 466 10.89 -2.08 -16.95
CA GLU A 466 11.57 -1.14 -17.83
C GLU A 466 10.61 -0.38 -18.75
N THR A 467 10.91 0.89 -19.02
CA THR A 467 10.12 1.77 -19.88
C THR A 467 10.94 2.98 -20.35
N TRP A 468 10.30 3.87 -21.08
CA TRP A 468 10.85 5.14 -21.55
C TRP A 468 10.11 6.29 -20.88
N GLU A 469 10.87 7.25 -20.39
CA GLU A 469 10.38 8.40 -19.65
C GLU A 469 10.72 9.70 -20.39
N ASN A 470 9.77 10.62 -20.47
CA ASN A 470 10.00 12.00 -20.87
C ASN A 470 10.66 12.76 -19.73
N THR A 471 11.82 13.34 -20.01
CA THR A 471 12.64 14.05 -19.02
C THR A 471 12.07 15.40 -18.56
N ASN A 472 11.08 15.94 -19.27
CA ASN A 472 10.46 17.24 -18.92
C ASN A 472 9.39 17.11 -17.84
N ASP A 473 8.59 16.04 -17.87
CA ASP A 473 7.40 15.86 -17.02
C ASP A 473 7.29 14.48 -16.38
N ASN A 474 8.28 13.61 -16.58
CA ASN A 474 8.35 12.23 -16.11
C ASN A 474 7.23 11.33 -16.64
N ALA A 475 6.60 11.67 -17.77
CA ALA A 475 5.62 10.82 -18.42
C ALA A 475 6.27 9.53 -18.92
N VAL A 476 5.64 8.38 -18.71
CA VAL A 476 6.13 7.08 -19.22
C VAL A 476 5.23 6.49 -20.29
N TYR A 477 5.84 5.75 -21.22
CA TYR A 477 5.17 5.27 -22.43
C TYR A 477 5.23 3.74 -22.59
N PRO A 478 4.20 3.12 -23.20
CA PRO A 478 4.14 1.67 -23.43
C PRO A 478 5.19 1.17 -24.42
N VAL A 479 5.66 2.03 -25.32
CA VAL A 479 6.67 1.70 -26.33
C VAL A 479 7.74 2.77 -26.37
N ALA A 480 8.92 2.40 -26.86
CA ALA A 480 10.02 3.34 -27.03
C ALA A 480 9.63 4.47 -28.03
N PRO A 481 9.89 5.74 -27.69
CA PRO A 481 9.78 6.84 -28.64
C PRO A 481 10.61 6.53 -29.90
N GLY A 482 10.06 6.81 -31.09
CA GLY A 482 10.69 6.51 -32.38
C GLY A 482 10.33 5.16 -33.00
N VAL A 483 9.73 4.23 -32.25
CA VAL A 483 9.20 2.98 -32.81
C VAL A 483 8.02 3.32 -33.73
N ILE A 484 7.07 4.08 -33.21
CA ILE A 484 5.87 4.55 -33.94
C ILE A 484 6.02 6.01 -34.40
N SER A 485 6.64 6.86 -33.58
CA SER A 485 6.75 8.30 -33.87
C SER A 485 7.89 8.63 -34.85
N ASN A 486 7.70 9.68 -35.66
CA ASN A 486 8.64 10.08 -36.72
C ASN A 486 9.86 10.88 -36.20
N ASN A 487 9.90 11.27 -34.92
CA ASN A 487 10.95 12.16 -34.43
C ASN A 487 11.20 12.06 -32.93
N PRO A 488 11.95 11.05 -32.44
CA PRO A 488 12.48 11.09 -31.09
C PRO A 488 13.65 12.08 -31.08
N ASP A 489 13.42 13.33 -30.65
CA ASP A 489 14.54 14.14 -30.19
C ASP A 489 15.18 13.39 -29.00
N ASN A 490 16.30 12.71 -29.25
CA ASN A 490 16.95 11.80 -28.29
C ASN A 490 17.31 12.46 -26.94
N CYS A 491 17.28 13.80 -26.85
CA CYS A 491 17.52 14.53 -25.61
C CYS A 491 16.28 14.62 -24.69
N GLN A 492 15.08 14.31 -25.19
CA GLN A 492 13.84 14.46 -24.43
C GLN A 492 13.43 13.20 -23.67
N TYR A 493 13.94 12.02 -24.07
CA TYR A 493 13.55 10.75 -23.48
C TYR A 493 14.75 10.02 -22.88
N ARG A 494 14.51 9.31 -21.77
CA ARG A 494 15.49 8.41 -21.17
C ARG A 494 14.89 7.04 -20.90
N PHE A 495 15.73 6.03 -21.02
CA PHE A 495 15.43 4.69 -20.54
C PHE A 495 15.45 4.69 -19.00
N ILE A 496 14.47 4.04 -18.40
CA ILE A 496 14.40 3.80 -16.96
C ILE A 496 13.97 2.36 -16.68
N ASN A 497 14.49 1.79 -15.60
CA ASN A 497 14.12 0.49 -15.10
C ASN A 497 13.79 0.62 -13.61
N PHE A 498 12.51 0.50 -13.27
CA PHE A 498 12.02 0.72 -11.92
C PHE A 498 12.46 -0.40 -10.97
N ASP A 499 12.91 -0.01 -9.80
CA ASP A 499 13.28 -0.96 -8.76
C ASP A 499 12.07 -1.36 -7.87
N TYR A 500 12.35 -2.03 -6.77
CA TYR A 500 11.34 -2.44 -5.79
C TYR A 500 10.60 -1.26 -5.16
N GLU A 501 11.32 -0.22 -4.73
CA GLU A 501 10.73 0.91 -4.01
C GLU A 501 9.94 1.81 -4.96
N ASP A 502 10.44 2.01 -6.20
CA ASP A 502 9.69 2.70 -7.25
C ASP A 502 8.36 1.99 -7.54
N THR A 503 8.42 0.68 -7.77
CA THR A 503 7.24 -0.13 -8.13
C THR A 503 6.25 -0.21 -6.97
N LEU A 504 6.73 -0.39 -5.73
CA LEU A 504 5.89 -0.40 -4.53
C LEU A 504 5.23 0.96 -4.30
N GLY A 505 5.98 2.05 -4.47
CA GLY A 505 5.47 3.41 -4.36
C GLY A 505 4.36 3.70 -5.36
N ASP A 506 4.57 3.33 -6.63
CA ASP A 506 3.60 3.55 -7.71
C ASP A 506 2.29 2.80 -7.48
N LEU A 507 2.37 1.51 -7.14
CA LEU A 507 1.18 0.72 -6.85
C LEU A 507 0.48 1.17 -5.57
N SER A 508 1.24 1.57 -4.54
CA SER A 508 0.66 2.10 -3.30
C SER A 508 -0.08 3.42 -3.55
N LEU A 509 0.46 4.28 -4.42
CA LEU A 509 -0.20 5.53 -4.81
C LEU A 509 -1.41 5.26 -5.71
N PHE A 510 -1.32 4.33 -6.64
CA PHE A 510 -2.48 3.88 -7.43
C PHE A 510 -3.61 3.38 -6.51
N ILE A 511 -3.27 2.56 -5.51
CA ILE A 511 -4.24 2.09 -4.50
C ILE A 511 -4.85 3.29 -3.76
N ASP A 512 -4.05 4.26 -3.31
CA ASP A 512 -4.56 5.50 -2.69
C ASP A 512 -5.60 6.20 -3.59
N ARG A 513 -5.27 6.39 -4.87
CA ARG A 513 -6.16 7.03 -5.85
C ARG A 513 -7.45 6.26 -6.05
N LEU A 514 -7.35 4.94 -6.21
CA LEU A 514 -8.52 4.07 -6.38
C LEU A 514 -9.41 4.12 -5.14
N ARG A 515 -8.84 4.04 -3.94
CA ARG A 515 -9.58 4.07 -2.67
C ARG A 515 -10.32 5.38 -2.44
N LYS A 516 -9.77 6.51 -2.90
CA LYS A 516 -10.42 7.83 -2.83
C LYS A 516 -11.72 7.89 -3.64
N ILE A 517 -11.80 7.21 -4.78
CA ILE A 517 -12.99 7.22 -5.65
C ILE A 517 -13.88 5.98 -5.49
N ASN A 518 -13.31 4.87 -5.03
CA ASN A 518 -14.00 3.60 -4.84
C ASN A 518 -13.38 2.81 -3.68
N ARG A 519 -13.85 3.11 -2.47
CA ARG A 519 -13.41 2.46 -1.22
C ARG A 519 -13.85 0.99 -1.11
N LYS A 520 -14.67 0.47 -2.02
CA LYS A 520 -15.11 -0.94 -1.98
C LYS A 520 -14.35 -1.83 -2.95
N ALA A 521 -13.62 -1.24 -3.90
CA ALA A 521 -12.82 -1.97 -4.88
C ALA A 521 -11.83 -2.93 -4.18
N LYS A 522 -11.82 -4.17 -4.66
CA LYS A 522 -10.80 -5.17 -4.36
C LYS A 522 -9.83 -5.27 -5.53
N ILE A 523 -8.61 -5.74 -5.28
CA ILE A 523 -7.57 -5.83 -6.29
C ILE A 523 -7.04 -7.26 -6.31
N ILE A 524 -6.88 -7.82 -7.51
CA ILE A 524 -6.14 -9.06 -7.72
C ILE A 524 -4.88 -8.70 -8.50
N LEU A 525 -3.72 -8.86 -7.88
CA LEU A 525 -2.42 -8.72 -8.53
C LEU A 525 -1.94 -10.08 -9.02
N THR A 526 -1.39 -10.11 -10.23
CA THR A 526 -0.73 -11.30 -10.77
C THR A 526 0.48 -10.90 -11.61
N VAL A 527 1.51 -11.72 -11.67
CA VAL A 527 2.71 -11.44 -12.48
C VAL A 527 2.61 -12.18 -13.81
N SER A 528 2.88 -11.46 -14.91
CA SER A 528 2.90 -12.03 -16.25
C SER A 528 4.03 -13.04 -16.40
N PRO A 529 3.75 -14.29 -16.84
CA PRO A 529 4.79 -15.29 -17.11
C PRO A 529 5.61 -14.98 -18.36
N VAL A 530 5.10 -14.15 -19.27
CA VAL A 530 5.73 -13.85 -20.56
C VAL A 530 7.08 -13.13 -20.34
N PRO A 531 8.21 -13.71 -20.80
CA PRO A 531 9.53 -13.07 -20.81
C PRO A 531 9.60 -11.75 -21.59
N LEU A 532 10.55 -10.89 -21.25
CA LEU A 532 10.82 -9.67 -22.03
C LEU A 532 11.19 -10.05 -23.46
N ILE A 533 10.65 -9.32 -24.43
CA ILE A 533 11.04 -9.52 -25.83
C ILE A 533 12.46 -9.02 -26.10
N ALA A 534 12.83 -7.91 -25.47
CA ALA A 534 14.10 -7.23 -25.58
C ALA A 534 14.39 -6.47 -24.28
N THR A 535 15.64 -6.11 -24.02
CA THR A 535 16.02 -5.24 -22.89
C THR A 535 17.02 -4.19 -23.35
N LYS A 536 16.87 -2.96 -22.86
CA LYS A 536 17.87 -1.90 -23.10
C LYS A 536 19.02 -1.90 -22.07
N GLU A 537 18.88 -2.70 -21.02
CA GLU A 537 19.95 -2.93 -20.06
C GLU A 537 21.20 -3.49 -20.74
N LYS A 538 22.39 -3.17 -20.22
CA LYS A 538 23.66 -3.71 -20.71
C LYS A 538 23.93 -5.13 -20.18
N ARG A 539 22.93 -6.01 -20.26
CA ARG A 539 22.98 -7.41 -19.81
C ARG A 539 22.03 -8.28 -20.63
N HIS A 540 22.15 -9.59 -20.46
CA HIS A 540 21.34 -10.57 -21.20
C HIS A 540 19.84 -10.44 -20.87
N VAL A 541 18.97 -10.57 -21.89
CA VAL A 541 17.50 -10.45 -21.75
C VAL A 541 16.90 -11.42 -20.74
N LEU A 542 17.43 -12.64 -20.64
CA LEU A 542 17.05 -13.61 -19.62
C LEU A 542 17.33 -13.10 -18.19
N THR A 543 18.50 -12.52 -17.94
CA THR A 543 18.85 -11.95 -16.64
C THR A 543 17.96 -10.75 -16.32
N SER A 544 17.68 -9.88 -17.30
CA SER A 544 16.71 -8.78 -17.13
C SER A 544 15.30 -9.29 -16.85
N THR A 545 14.87 -10.36 -17.52
CA THR A 545 13.57 -11.00 -17.28
C THR A 545 13.45 -11.50 -15.86
N VAL A 546 14.41 -12.28 -15.38
CA VAL A 546 14.38 -12.81 -14.01
C VAL A 546 14.36 -11.68 -12.99
N ALA A 547 15.16 -10.63 -13.19
CA ALA A 547 15.17 -9.46 -12.31
C ALA A 547 13.80 -8.76 -12.28
N SER A 548 13.23 -8.47 -13.46
CA SER A 548 11.95 -7.78 -13.61
C SER A 548 10.82 -8.54 -12.93
N LYS A 549 10.68 -9.84 -13.21
CA LYS A 549 9.61 -10.66 -12.60
C LYS A 549 9.79 -10.84 -11.10
N SER A 550 11.03 -10.93 -10.61
CA SER A 550 11.31 -11.04 -9.18
C SER A 550 10.92 -9.78 -8.41
N ILE A 551 11.21 -8.59 -8.96
CA ILE A 551 10.80 -7.30 -8.38
C ILE A 551 9.28 -7.20 -8.32
N LEU A 552 8.60 -7.42 -9.45
CA LEU A 552 7.14 -7.36 -9.52
C LEU A 552 6.47 -8.36 -8.56
N ARG A 553 7.02 -9.57 -8.46
CA ARG A 553 6.50 -10.60 -7.55
C ARG A 553 6.69 -10.23 -6.08
N ALA A 554 7.85 -9.68 -5.72
CA ALA A 554 8.14 -9.25 -4.36
C ALA A 554 7.24 -8.08 -3.94
N VAL A 555 6.95 -7.14 -4.86
CA VAL A 555 6.03 -6.03 -4.60
C VAL A 555 4.60 -6.55 -4.44
N ALA A 556 4.13 -7.43 -5.32
CA ALA A 556 2.80 -8.03 -5.21
C ALA A 556 2.63 -8.80 -3.88
N ASP A 557 3.67 -9.49 -3.41
CA ASP A 557 3.68 -10.17 -2.11
C ASP A 557 3.55 -9.19 -0.94
N ASN A 558 4.26 -8.06 -1.02
CA ASN A 558 4.20 -7.01 0.00
C ASN A 558 2.80 -6.41 0.07
N LEU A 559 2.23 -6.03 -1.08
CA LEU A 559 0.89 -5.44 -1.15
C LEU A 559 -0.22 -6.41 -0.69
N ASN A 560 -0.11 -7.70 -1.03
CA ASN A 560 -1.02 -8.74 -0.55
C ASN A 560 -0.99 -8.90 0.98
N LYS A 561 0.21 -8.80 1.58
CA LYS A 561 0.35 -8.85 3.05
C LYS A 561 -0.06 -7.54 3.73
N ALA A 562 0.04 -6.43 3.00
CA ALA A 562 -0.24 -5.10 3.49
C ALA A 562 -1.74 -4.81 3.56
N PHE A 563 -2.50 -5.23 2.55
CA PHE A 563 -3.89 -4.82 2.35
C PHE A 563 -4.83 -6.01 2.21
N ASP A 564 -5.79 -6.17 3.11
CA ASP A 564 -6.75 -7.30 3.11
C ASP A 564 -7.67 -7.34 1.86
N PHE A 565 -7.76 -6.23 1.13
CA PHE A 565 -8.52 -6.12 -0.12
C PHE A 565 -7.65 -6.32 -1.38
N VAL A 566 -6.36 -6.62 -1.21
CA VAL A 566 -5.43 -6.98 -2.29
C VAL A 566 -5.13 -8.47 -2.17
N SER A 567 -5.35 -9.21 -3.25
CA SER A 567 -5.04 -10.62 -3.35
C SER A 567 -3.96 -10.86 -4.40
N TYR A 568 -3.00 -11.74 -4.12
CA TYR A 568 -2.07 -12.24 -5.12
C TYR A 568 -2.57 -13.55 -5.74
N PHE A 569 -2.56 -13.60 -7.07
CA PHE A 569 -2.82 -14.81 -7.84
C PHE A 569 -1.52 -15.32 -8.51
N PRO A 570 -1.12 -16.60 -8.33
CA PRO A 570 0.17 -17.11 -8.77
C PRO A 570 0.21 -17.58 -10.24
N SER A 571 -0.19 -16.75 -11.21
CA SER A 571 -0.11 -17.16 -12.63
C SER A 571 1.32 -17.37 -13.11
N TYR A 572 2.25 -16.55 -12.61
CA TYR A 572 3.68 -16.65 -12.93
C TYR A 572 4.23 -18.02 -12.52
N GLU A 573 4.02 -18.41 -11.27
CA GLU A 573 4.56 -19.65 -10.70
C GLU A 573 3.95 -20.91 -11.31
N ILE A 574 2.66 -20.89 -11.66
CA ILE A 574 2.01 -22.01 -12.36
C ILE A 574 2.68 -22.27 -13.71
N ILE A 575 3.02 -21.20 -14.44
CA ILE A 575 3.65 -21.32 -15.76
C ILE A 575 5.15 -21.60 -15.66
N THR A 576 5.88 -20.88 -14.82
CA THR A 576 7.35 -21.00 -14.74
C THR A 576 7.83 -22.11 -13.79
N GLY A 577 6.92 -22.79 -13.10
CA GLY A 577 7.25 -23.80 -12.11
C GLY A 577 8.01 -24.98 -12.71
N ASN A 578 9.10 -25.39 -12.06
CA ASN A 578 9.93 -26.52 -12.49
C ASN A 578 9.18 -27.87 -12.55
N PHE A 579 8.01 -27.97 -11.90
CA PHE A 579 7.15 -29.16 -11.92
C PHE A 579 6.67 -29.51 -13.33
N ASN A 580 6.48 -28.52 -14.21
CA ASN A 580 6.01 -28.72 -15.59
C ASN A 580 7.16 -28.89 -16.60
N ARG A 581 8.42 -28.64 -16.20
CA ARG A 581 9.62 -28.74 -17.04
C ARG A 581 9.57 -27.94 -18.35
N GLY A 582 8.90 -26.79 -18.33
CA GLY A 582 8.79 -25.89 -19.49
C GLY A 582 7.70 -26.26 -20.49
N SER A 583 6.88 -27.28 -20.21
CA SER A 583 5.85 -27.79 -21.14
C SER A 583 4.71 -26.79 -21.45
N TYR A 584 4.62 -25.69 -20.69
CA TYR A 584 3.64 -24.64 -20.91
C TYR A 584 4.11 -23.52 -21.84
N TYR A 585 5.38 -23.52 -22.25
CA TYR A 585 5.89 -22.60 -23.26
C TYR A 585 5.79 -23.21 -24.67
N ALA A 586 5.54 -22.37 -25.66
CA ALA A 586 5.67 -22.72 -27.07
C ALA A 586 7.16 -22.81 -27.47
N ASP A 587 7.41 -23.15 -28.74
CA ASP A 587 8.76 -23.38 -29.26
C ASP A 587 9.67 -22.14 -29.20
N ASP A 588 9.09 -20.94 -29.16
CA ASP A 588 9.80 -19.66 -28.98
C ASP A 588 10.28 -19.42 -27.53
N LEU A 589 9.89 -20.29 -26.59
CA LEU A 589 10.17 -20.20 -25.16
C LEU A 589 9.64 -18.90 -24.50
N ARG A 590 8.67 -18.24 -25.14
CA ARG A 590 8.08 -16.97 -24.68
C ARG A 590 6.56 -17.02 -24.68
N SER A 591 5.95 -17.50 -25.76
CA SER A 591 4.51 -17.67 -25.90
C SER A 591 4.01 -18.81 -25.02
N ILE A 592 2.82 -18.68 -24.45
CA ILE A 592 2.24 -19.67 -23.55
C ILE A 592 1.26 -20.55 -24.31
N GLN A 593 1.38 -21.86 -24.15
CA GLN A 593 0.44 -22.82 -24.74
C GLN A 593 -0.92 -22.79 -24.04
N ASP A 594 -1.98 -23.17 -24.77
CA ASP A 594 -3.34 -23.28 -24.22
C ASP A 594 -3.43 -24.22 -23.01
N SER A 595 -2.61 -25.26 -22.96
CA SER A 595 -2.52 -26.17 -21.82
C SER A 595 -2.15 -25.43 -20.52
N GLY A 596 -1.15 -24.54 -20.59
CA GLY A 596 -0.72 -23.70 -19.48
C GLY A 596 -1.76 -22.65 -19.12
N ILE A 597 -2.33 -21.96 -20.12
CA ILE A 597 -3.40 -20.96 -19.92
C ILE A 597 -4.59 -21.61 -19.22
N ASN A 598 -5.05 -22.77 -19.67
CA ASN A 598 -6.17 -23.50 -19.09
C ASN A 598 -5.88 -23.90 -17.63
N HIS A 599 -4.67 -24.38 -17.33
CA HIS A 599 -4.30 -24.72 -15.96
C HIS A 599 -4.30 -23.50 -15.04
N VAL A 600 -3.79 -22.35 -15.50
CA VAL A 600 -3.87 -21.09 -14.74
C VAL A 600 -5.32 -20.69 -14.50
N MET A 601 -6.17 -20.71 -15.53
CA MET A 601 -7.55 -20.29 -15.41
C MET A 601 -8.39 -21.21 -14.50
N GLN A 602 -8.14 -22.52 -14.52
CA GLN A 602 -8.78 -23.46 -13.59
C GLN A 602 -8.41 -23.13 -12.13
N ASN A 603 -7.14 -22.86 -11.84
CA ASN A 603 -6.71 -22.44 -10.51
C ASN A 603 -7.32 -21.09 -10.11
N PHE A 604 -7.47 -20.15 -11.05
CA PHE A 604 -8.15 -18.87 -10.81
C PHE A 604 -9.61 -19.08 -10.37
N MET A 605 -10.37 -19.92 -11.08
CA MET A 605 -11.76 -20.22 -10.72
C MET A 605 -11.87 -20.94 -9.38
N ASN A 606 -10.97 -21.89 -9.12
CA ASN A 606 -10.95 -22.63 -7.87
C ASN A 606 -10.66 -21.70 -6.68
N LYS A 607 -9.79 -20.72 -6.85
CA LYS A 607 -9.50 -19.73 -5.80
C LYS A 607 -10.66 -18.75 -5.60
N TYR A 608 -11.29 -18.24 -6.67
CA TYR A 608 -12.16 -17.08 -6.52
C TYR A 608 -13.67 -17.30 -6.74
N VAL A 609 -14.13 -18.35 -7.43
CA VAL A 609 -15.50 -18.39 -7.96
C VAL A 609 -16.44 -19.44 -7.34
N HIS A 610 -15.94 -20.52 -6.71
CA HIS A 610 -16.72 -21.64 -6.14
C HIS A 610 -18.10 -21.98 -6.77
N ASN A 611 -18.14 -23.08 -7.53
CA ASN A 611 -19.36 -23.74 -8.00
C ASN A 611 -20.39 -23.98 -6.87
N THR A 612 -21.46 -23.20 -6.83
CA THR A 612 -22.74 -23.73 -6.37
C THR A 612 -23.20 -24.76 -7.39
N SER A 613 -23.40 -25.99 -6.93
CA SER A 613 -24.07 -27.05 -7.66
C SER A 613 -25.50 -26.62 -8.03
N THR A 614 -25.65 -25.90 -9.13
CA THR A 614 -26.94 -25.53 -9.70
C THR A 614 -26.96 -25.93 -11.17
N ASN A 615 -27.90 -26.83 -11.47
CA ASN A 615 -28.20 -27.40 -12.78
C ASN A 615 -28.04 -26.37 -13.91
N ILE A 616 -27.31 -26.77 -14.96
CA ILE A 616 -27.08 -26.02 -16.21
C ILE A 616 -28.36 -25.95 -17.09
N SER A 617 -29.54 -25.99 -16.49
CA SER A 617 -30.81 -25.82 -17.18
C SER A 617 -31.53 -24.63 -16.55
N GLU A 618 -31.59 -23.52 -17.31
CA GLU A 618 -32.44 -22.35 -17.07
C GLU A 618 -31.89 -21.30 -16.08
N MET A 619 -30.91 -20.50 -16.50
CA MET A 619 -30.74 -19.14 -15.96
C MET A 619 -30.39 -18.15 -17.09
N ASN A 620 -31.01 -16.96 -17.00
CA ASN A 620 -31.09 -15.93 -18.04
C ASN A 620 -29.74 -15.53 -18.65
N LYS A 621 -29.69 -15.54 -19.99
CA LYS A 621 -28.54 -15.15 -20.80
C LYS A 621 -28.28 -13.64 -20.70
N SER A 622 -27.03 -13.27 -20.39
CA SER A 622 -26.51 -11.91 -20.63
C SER A 622 -26.72 -11.51 -22.10
N PRO A 623 -27.00 -10.24 -22.44
CA PRO A 623 -27.18 -9.79 -23.82
C PRO A 623 -26.01 -10.14 -24.76
N TYR A 624 -24.81 -10.36 -24.21
CA TYR A 624 -23.63 -10.81 -24.97
C TYR A 624 -23.69 -12.27 -25.46
N LEU A 625 -24.48 -13.14 -24.82
CA LEU A 625 -24.58 -14.57 -25.16
C LEU A 625 -25.57 -14.89 -26.29
N ILE A 626 -26.30 -13.90 -26.81
CA ILE A 626 -27.22 -14.10 -27.96
C ILE A 626 -26.46 -14.07 -29.30
N MET A 627 -25.18 -13.70 -29.33
CA MET A 627 -24.43 -13.46 -30.57
C MET A 627 -23.44 -14.56 -31.00
N ASN A 628 -23.24 -15.63 -30.23
CA ASN A 628 -22.23 -16.65 -30.55
C ASN A 628 -22.83 -18.05 -30.68
N GLU A 629 -23.46 -18.31 -31.83
CA GLU A 629 -23.51 -19.67 -32.37
C GLU A 629 -22.59 -19.78 -33.59
N ALA A 630 -21.60 -20.67 -33.45
CA ALA A 630 -20.78 -21.30 -34.48
C ALA A 630 -20.14 -20.38 -35.55
N ARG A 631 -18.85 -20.05 -35.38
CA ARG A 631 -17.79 -20.07 -36.43
C ARG A 631 -16.39 -19.77 -35.86
N ASP A 632 -15.41 -20.55 -36.33
CA ASP A 632 -13.94 -20.48 -36.22
C ASP A 632 -13.30 -19.72 -35.04
N LEU A 633 -12.89 -20.51 -34.03
CA LEU A 633 -12.09 -20.07 -32.88
C LEU A 633 -10.64 -19.71 -33.22
N ASP A 634 -10.10 -20.18 -34.36
CA ASP A 634 -8.67 -19.98 -34.70
C ASP A 634 -8.37 -18.57 -35.22
N ALA A 635 -9.32 -17.90 -35.89
CA ALA A 635 -9.17 -16.51 -36.36
C ALA A 635 -9.33 -15.47 -35.23
N LEU A 636 -9.91 -15.87 -34.09
CA LEU A 636 -10.16 -15.02 -32.92
C LEU A 636 -8.95 -14.95 -31.94
N SER A 637 -7.87 -15.68 -32.25
CA SER A 637 -6.81 -16.06 -31.31
C SER A 637 -5.69 -15.03 -31.07
N GLN A 638 -5.45 -14.07 -31.97
CA GLN A 638 -4.29 -13.17 -31.83
C GLN A 638 -4.41 -12.25 -30.59
N VAL A 639 -3.39 -12.34 -29.73
CA VAL A 639 -3.12 -11.46 -28.58
C VAL A 639 -2.36 -10.24 -29.12
N ILE A 640 -2.79 -9.03 -28.76
CA ILE A 640 -2.14 -7.80 -29.25
C ILE A 640 -1.01 -7.43 -28.29
N CYS A 641 0.24 -7.38 -28.77
CA CYS A 641 1.43 -7.18 -27.96
C CYS A 641 2.28 -5.99 -28.46
N ASP A 642 2.33 -4.89 -27.71
CA ASP A 642 3.05 -3.67 -28.12
C ASP A 642 4.57 -3.88 -28.16
N GLU A 643 5.09 -4.82 -27.36
CA GLU A 643 6.49 -5.25 -27.38
C GLU A 643 6.92 -5.79 -28.76
N GLU A 644 6.03 -6.39 -29.55
CA GLU A 644 6.38 -6.96 -30.87
C GLU A 644 6.83 -5.88 -31.87
N LEU A 645 6.35 -4.65 -31.71
CA LEU A 645 6.80 -3.52 -32.52
C LEU A 645 8.28 -3.21 -32.39
N LEU A 646 8.92 -3.63 -31.29
CA LEU A 646 10.36 -3.49 -31.11
C LEU A 646 11.14 -4.37 -32.09
N ILE A 647 10.57 -5.50 -32.51
CA ILE A 647 11.19 -6.43 -33.46
C ILE A 647 10.79 -6.08 -34.90
N ASP A 648 9.52 -5.75 -35.16
CA ASP A 648 9.02 -5.47 -36.52
C ASP A 648 9.74 -4.30 -37.22
N ASN A 649 10.45 -3.46 -36.45
CA ASN A 649 11.21 -2.31 -36.93
C ASN A 649 12.75 -2.53 -36.98
N ILE A 650 13.23 -3.76 -36.77
CA ILE A 650 14.65 -4.17 -36.89
C ILE A 650 14.85 -4.89 -38.22
#